data_AF-A0A3S0CRI0-F1
#
_entry.id   AF-A0A3S0CRI0-F1
#
_cell.length_a   1.000
_cell.length_b   1.000
_cell.length_c   1.000
_cell.angle_alpha   90.00
_cell.angle_beta   90.00
_cell.angle_gamma   90.00
#
_symmetry.space_group_name_H-M   'P 1'
#
loop_
_entity.id
_entity.type
_entity.pdbx_description
1 polymer ?
#
loop_
_entity_poly.entity_id
_entity_poly.type
_entity_poly.pdbx_seq_one_letter_code
_entity_poly.pdbx_strand_id
1 'polypeptide(L)'
;MLDRGKLDPAADDVVIFRQLFDLMPQLGWTAQPDGWIDYYNKGWYDYTGSNFEDMQGWGWTSVHHPDWLPVCMAAWTEAISTGKPCQVEFPLRRHDGVFRWFLTRINPLINDQGRLIRWVGINTDIQDQKDKEEEERSRVRALAELDRAKTIFVNNISHEFRTPLTLMIGPIQALLDECTNTQRVELESLHRNAKRLLKLVNALLDFSSIEAGRYDARFVATDLCSFTREICSLFRSAIEKEGLAFEVQCENISEPAFVDRDMWEKVVLNLVSNAFKFTLSGKITVLVRQSDRNFLLSVADTGAGIPSAEQGELFQRFKRLKSQSARTHEGTGIGLAMVLELVKLHGGEISVKSTEGAGSEFTVQIPRGNAHLPQESLVSEEIVFESNYAQAFLEEANSWGSAKSADPEVVASSEQLNQHILIVDDNADMRAYLLRLLSPLWSAEAAPNGKAALSAAERRLPDLIVADIMMPDMDGFELLRQIRADDTLKTVPVVFLSARAGDEARAEGLEAGANDYLVKPFTARELYARVISLLQQRLFSLNLEREVDERTRALELALQAKSRFLTTVSHEVRTPMAGVIGLVELIKHTTAEDETRNMAEAAFESSKRLLQILNDLLEASKLQAARITLEMRNFAMRPLLAELVQLVKPEVEKKQLKIDFLVAPELPEMVCGDELRVRQILLNLLFNAVKFTDSGEIRIAAELVSWEDGILRLKLSVADTGIGISEEQQKQLFQPFVQANDSIARNYGGTGLGLSICRDLVELMGGQIGVTSVVDRGSTFWCELPFQEAVPATV
;
A
#
# COMPACT_ATOMS: atom_id res chain seq x y z
N MET A 1 53.99 23.88 53.10
CA MET A 1 54.50 23.90 51.72
C MET A 1 54.92 22.48 51.37
N LEU A 2 54.42 21.92 50.28
CA LEU A 2 54.95 20.70 49.67
C LEU A 2 55.53 21.10 48.32
N ASP A 3 56.68 20.54 47.99
CA ASP A 3 57.47 20.96 46.83
C ASP A 3 56.84 20.46 45.53
N ARG A 4 56.37 21.37 44.68
CA ARG A 4 55.91 21.03 43.33
C ARG A 4 57.13 20.93 42.44
N GLY A 5 57.71 19.74 42.38
CA GLY A 5 58.75 19.39 41.42
C GLY A 5 58.36 19.82 40.00
N LYS A 6 59.34 20.31 39.24
CA LYS A 6 59.12 20.82 37.87
C LYS A 6 58.74 19.68 36.93
N LEU A 7 57.44 19.52 36.68
CA LEU A 7 56.94 18.82 35.51
C LEU A 7 57.15 19.69 34.27
N ASP A 8 57.38 19.06 33.13
CA ASP A 8 57.47 19.71 31.83
C ASP A 8 56.06 19.77 31.21
N PRO A 9 55.44 20.96 31.07
CA PRO A 9 54.06 21.05 30.60
C PRO A 9 53.87 20.46 29.19
N ALA A 10 54.91 20.48 28.36
CA ALA A 10 54.85 19.89 27.02
C ALA A 10 54.80 18.34 27.04
N ALA A 11 55.23 17.71 28.13
CA ALA A 11 55.12 16.26 28.32
C ALA A 11 53.73 15.87 28.84
N ASP A 12 53.21 16.61 29.83
CA ASP A 12 51.89 16.36 30.43
C ASP A 12 50.76 16.51 29.39
N ASP A 13 50.80 17.55 28.55
CA ASP A 13 49.80 17.79 27.49
C ASP A 13 49.73 16.64 26.47
N VAL A 14 50.86 15.99 26.16
CA VAL A 14 50.92 14.85 25.22
C VAL A 14 50.36 13.57 25.86
N VAL A 15 50.55 13.37 27.17
CA VAL A 15 49.93 12.26 27.91
C VAL A 15 48.41 12.46 28.00
N ILE A 16 47.97 13.68 28.33
CA ILE A 16 46.55 14.05 28.37
C ILE A 16 45.89 13.87 26.99
N PHE A 17 46.53 14.32 25.90
CA PHE A 17 46.01 14.14 24.54
C PHE A 17 45.78 12.65 24.21
N ARG A 18 46.76 11.78 24.47
CA ARG A 18 46.63 10.34 24.22
C ARG A 18 45.49 9.72 25.02
N GLN A 19 45.43 9.99 26.33
CA GLN A 19 44.36 9.47 27.19
C GLN A 19 42.97 9.92 26.73
N LEU A 20 42.81 11.17 26.29
CA LEU A 20 41.54 11.65 25.74
C LEU A 20 41.20 11.03 24.37
N PHE A 21 42.20 10.76 23.53
CA PHE A 21 42.03 10.17 22.19
C PHE A 21 41.73 8.65 22.25
N ASP A 22 42.30 7.95 23.24
CA ASP A 22 42.00 6.55 23.57
C ASP A 22 40.62 6.36 24.22
N LEU A 23 40.05 7.40 24.82
CA LEU A 23 38.68 7.40 25.40
C LEU A 23 37.57 7.69 24.36
N MET A 24 37.91 7.94 23.09
CA MET A 24 36.92 8.19 22.03
C MET A 24 36.31 6.88 21.50
N PRO A 25 34.98 6.80 21.27
CA PRO A 25 34.31 5.62 20.72
C PRO A 25 34.50 5.43 19.20
N GLN A 26 35.27 6.31 18.55
CA GLN A 26 35.59 6.27 17.12
C GLN A 26 37.02 5.78 16.94
N LEU A 27 37.29 5.08 15.83
CA LEU A 27 38.66 4.63 15.55
C LEU A 27 39.47 5.86 15.12
N GLY A 28 40.47 6.24 15.92
CA GLY A 28 41.25 7.45 15.72
C GLY A 28 42.69 7.14 15.32
N TRP A 29 43.28 7.95 14.45
CA TRP A 29 44.71 7.88 14.12
C TRP A 29 45.32 9.25 13.84
N THR A 30 46.64 9.35 13.97
CA THR A 30 47.40 10.55 13.58
C THR A 30 48.52 10.21 12.61
N ALA A 31 48.83 11.15 11.72
CA ALA A 31 49.95 11.02 10.79
C ALA A 31 50.83 12.27 10.78
N GLN A 32 52.09 12.09 10.43
CA GLN A 32 53.04 13.17 10.17
C GLN A 32 52.65 13.94 8.89
N PRO A 33 53.18 15.16 8.65
CA PRO A 33 52.81 16.00 7.50
C PRO A 33 53.01 15.35 6.11
N ASP A 34 53.85 14.33 6.00
CA ASP A 34 54.12 13.54 4.79
C ASP A 34 53.11 12.40 4.55
N GLY A 35 52.19 12.17 5.49
CA GLY A 35 51.19 11.09 5.45
C GLY A 35 51.58 9.83 6.23
N TRP A 36 52.75 9.76 6.87
CA TRP A 36 53.16 8.59 7.65
C TRP A 36 52.33 8.48 8.95
N ILE A 37 51.49 7.44 9.06
CA ILE A 37 50.66 7.22 10.26
C ILE A 37 51.56 6.79 11.44
N ASP A 38 51.54 7.57 12.52
CA ASP A 38 52.48 7.48 13.64
C ASP A 38 51.84 7.05 14.97
N TYR A 39 50.51 7.03 15.06
CA TYR A 39 49.76 6.58 16.24
C TYR A 39 48.31 6.25 15.87
N TYR A 40 47.74 5.25 16.52
CA TYR A 40 46.32 4.88 16.47
C TYR A 40 45.81 4.75 17.90
N ASN A 41 44.52 5.05 18.13
CA ASN A 41 43.91 4.92 19.44
C ASN A 41 43.60 3.45 19.79
N LYS A 42 43.42 3.18 21.09
CA LYS A 42 43.04 1.85 21.63
C LYS A 42 41.92 1.17 20.81
N GLY A 43 40.85 1.92 20.51
CA GLY A 43 39.69 1.42 19.76
C GLY A 43 40.03 0.89 18.35
N TRP A 44 41.02 1.45 17.66
CA TRP A 44 41.48 0.91 16.37
C TRP A 44 42.02 -0.52 16.50
N TYR A 45 42.83 -0.78 17.53
CA TYR A 45 43.39 -2.11 17.79
C TYR A 45 42.31 -3.10 18.23
N ASP A 46 41.44 -2.69 19.15
CA ASP A 46 40.30 -3.49 19.62
C ASP A 46 39.35 -3.88 18.47
N TYR A 47 39.09 -2.98 17.51
CA TYR A 47 38.28 -3.27 16.32
C TYR A 47 39.01 -4.19 15.33
N THR A 48 40.23 -3.85 14.92
CA THR A 48 40.94 -4.52 13.81
C THR A 48 41.64 -5.82 14.20
N GLY A 49 41.94 -6.03 15.48
CA GLY A 49 42.80 -7.13 15.96
C GLY A 49 44.28 -6.96 15.60
N SER A 50 44.69 -5.75 15.22
CA SER A 50 46.08 -5.42 14.84
C SER A 50 46.92 -4.97 16.04
N ASN A 51 48.22 -4.73 15.83
CA ASN A 51 49.14 -4.16 16.81
C ASN A 51 49.94 -2.97 16.22
N PHE A 52 50.72 -2.29 17.06
CA PHE A 52 51.49 -1.10 16.67
C PHE A 52 52.66 -1.38 15.71
N GLU A 53 53.22 -2.59 15.68
CA GLU A 53 54.30 -2.93 14.74
C GLU A 53 53.73 -3.15 13.33
N ASP A 54 52.63 -3.90 13.22
CA ASP A 54 51.95 -4.17 11.94
C ASP A 54 51.31 -2.92 11.30
N MET A 55 50.90 -1.92 12.10
CA MET A 55 50.13 -0.76 11.63
C MET A 55 50.94 0.49 11.27
N GLN A 56 52.25 0.53 11.57
CA GLN A 56 53.07 1.72 11.31
C GLN A 56 53.13 2.14 9.82
N GLY A 57 53.06 3.45 9.57
CA GLY A 57 53.20 4.03 8.23
C GLY A 57 52.05 3.67 7.28
N TRP A 58 52.20 2.54 6.58
CA TRP A 58 51.27 2.05 5.54
C TRP A 58 50.58 0.73 5.91
N GLY A 59 50.78 0.23 7.13
CA GLY A 59 50.18 -1.03 7.62
C GLY A 59 48.66 -1.08 7.57
N TRP A 60 47.99 0.08 7.68
CA TRP A 60 46.54 0.26 7.56
C TRP A 60 45.94 -0.33 6.28
N THR A 61 46.72 -0.43 5.19
CA THR A 61 46.26 -1.00 3.92
C THR A 61 45.77 -2.45 4.05
N SER A 62 46.25 -3.20 5.07
CA SER A 62 45.87 -4.59 5.38
C SER A 62 44.51 -4.79 6.06
N VAL A 63 43.84 -3.69 6.44
CA VAL A 63 42.48 -3.71 7.03
C VAL A 63 41.42 -3.04 6.15
N HIS A 64 41.80 -2.50 4.98
CA HIS A 64 40.86 -1.90 4.02
C HIS A 64 40.32 -2.96 3.03
N HIS A 65 39.10 -2.78 2.53
CA HIS A 65 38.57 -3.67 1.49
C HIS A 65 39.37 -3.52 0.19
N PRO A 66 39.80 -4.61 -0.48
CA PRO A 66 40.67 -4.54 -1.67
C PRO A 66 40.15 -3.60 -2.77
N ASP A 67 38.86 -3.68 -3.10
CA ASP A 67 38.24 -2.85 -4.15
C ASP A 67 38.18 -1.36 -3.80
N TRP A 68 38.20 -1.01 -2.51
CA TRP A 68 38.09 0.37 -2.02
C TRP A 68 39.46 0.99 -1.69
N LEU A 69 40.49 0.17 -1.46
CA LEU A 69 41.84 0.63 -1.18
C LEU A 69 42.39 1.63 -2.24
N PRO A 70 42.19 1.46 -3.57
CA PRO A 70 42.62 2.44 -4.56
C PRO A 70 41.96 3.82 -4.38
N VAL A 71 40.67 3.85 -4.02
CA VAL A 71 39.91 5.09 -3.76
C VAL A 71 40.45 5.79 -2.51
N CYS A 72 40.73 5.03 -1.46
CA CYS A 72 41.29 5.53 -0.20
C CYS A 72 42.71 6.11 -0.42
N MET A 73 43.57 5.38 -1.15
CA MET A 73 44.92 5.82 -1.51
C MET A 73 44.91 7.11 -2.34
N ALA A 74 44.00 7.24 -3.31
CA ALA A 74 43.85 8.45 -4.11
C ALA A 74 43.43 9.66 -3.25
N ALA A 75 42.36 9.51 -2.46
CA ALA A 75 41.85 10.58 -1.59
C ALA A 75 42.87 11.01 -0.52
N TRP A 76 43.66 10.07 0.01
CA TRP A 76 44.72 10.36 0.98
C TRP A 76 45.91 11.09 0.34
N THR A 77 46.34 10.67 -0.85
CA THR A 77 47.40 11.34 -1.61
C THR A 77 46.99 12.77 -2.01
N GLU A 78 45.72 12.99 -2.37
CA GLU A 78 45.18 14.33 -2.65
C GLU A 78 45.15 15.22 -1.39
N ALA A 79 44.72 14.68 -0.24
CA ALA A 79 44.74 15.42 1.02
C ALA A 79 46.16 15.87 1.40
N ILE A 80 47.14 14.95 1.39
CA ILE A 80 48.56 15.26 1.68
C ILE A 80 49.09 16.35 0.75
N SER A 81 48.86 16.22 -0.56
CA SER A 81 49.40 17.16 -1.56
C SER A 81 48.71 18.52 -1.60
N THR A 82 47.46 18.62 -1.16
CA THR A 82 46.68 19.88 -1.14
C THR A 82 46.63 20.57 0.22
N GLY A 83 46.95 19.87 1.30
CA GLY A 83 46.81 20.37 2.67
C GLY A 83 45.35 20.56 3.13
N LYS A 84 44.38 20.01 2.40
CA LYS A 84 42.94 20.16 2.67
C LYS A 84 42.38 18.95 3.44
N PRO A 85 41.35 19.15 4.29
CA PRO A 85 40.62 18.02 4.87
C PRO A 85 39.87 17.24 3.78
N CYS A 86 39.72 15.94 3.98
CA CYS A 86 38.94 15.07 3.11
C CYS A 86 37.98 14.16 3.91
N GLN A 87 36.96 13.65 3.22
CA GLN A 87 36.00 12.69 3.75
C GLN A 87 35.75 11.60 2.70
N VAL A 88 35.74 10.34 3.12
CA VAL A 88 35.50 9.18 2.25
C VAL A 88 34.78 8.09 3.04
N GLU A 89 33.94 7.30 2.36
CA GLU A 89 33.27 6.13 2.92
C GLU A 89 33.89 4.87 2.34
N PHE A 90 34.25 3.90 3.18
CA PHE A 90 34.83 2.62 2.76
C PHE A 90 34.63 1.51 3.81
N PRO A 91 34.74 0.22 3.44
CA PRO A 91 34.65 -0.87 4.39
C PRO A 91 35.99 -1.16 5.11
N LEU A 92 35.96 -1.26 6.43
CA LEU A 92 37.10 -1.70 7.28
C LEU A 92 36.87 -3.09 7.85
N ARG A 93 37.92 -3.92 7.78
CA ARG A 93 37.97 -5.28 8.30
C ARG A 93 38.13 -5.28 9.83
N ARG A 94 37.18 -5.93 10.51
CA ARG A 94 37.22 -6.25 11.94
C ARG A 94 38.14 -7.45 12.22
N HIS A 95 38.49 -7.69 13.48
CA HIS A 95 39.32 -8.81 13.93
C HIS A 95 38.82 -10.20 13.49
N ASP A 96 37.51 -10.37 13.33
CA ASP A 96 36.86 -11.62 12.88
C ASP A 96 36.80 -11.76 11.34
N GLY A 97 37.35 -10.80 10.60
CA GLY A 97 37.36 -10.79 9.14
C GLY A 97 36.12 -10.15 8.49
N VAL A 98 35.10 -9.79 9.26
CA VAL A 98 33.91 -9.09 8.74
C VAL A 98 34.28 -7.66 8.36
N PHE A 99 33.82 -7.19 7.21
CA PHE A 99 33.91 -5.79 6.82
C PHE A 99 32.64 -5.04 7.26
N ARG A 100 32.79 -3.88 7.90
CA ARG A 100 31.71 -2.91 8.15
C ARG A 100 32.03 -1.58 7.47
N TRP A 101 31.01 -0.81 7.08
CA TRP A 101 31.19 0.52 6.48
C TRP A 101 31.62 1.56 7.51
N PHE A 102 32.63 2.36 7.17
CA PHE A 102 33.09 3.50 7.96
C PHE A 102 33.03 4.80 7.15
N LEU A 103 32.63 5.87 7.84
CA LEU A 103 32.82 7.25 7.42
C LEU A 103 34.15 7.76 7.99
N THR A 104 35.12 7.99 7.12
CA THR A 104 36.46 8.44 7.49
C THR A 104 36.63 9.91 7.16
N ARG A 105 36.90 10.73 8.18
CA ARG A 105 37.20 12.16 8.08
C ARG A 105 38.64 12.41 8.46
N ILE A 106 39.40 13.07 7.59
CA ILE A 106 40.83 13.35 7.82
C ILE A 106 41.04 14.85 7.74
N ASN A 107 41.61 15.43 8.80
CA ASN A 107 41.74 16.88 8.98
C ASN A 107 43.19 17.30 9.29
N PRO A 108 43.66 18.44 8.76
CA PRO A 108 44.98 18.97 9.08
C PRO A 108 44.96 19.67 10.45
N LEU A 109 45.87 19.30 11.35
CA LEU A 109 46.15 20.03 12.59
C LEU A 109 47.24 21.07 12.30
N ILE A 110 46.88 22.35 12.41
CA ILE A 110 47.72 23.49 11.98
C ILE A 110 48.03 24.36 13.21
N ASN A 111 49.25 24.90 13.31
CA ASN A 111 49.64 25.81 14.39
C ASN A 111 49.25 27.28 14.11
N ASP A 112 49.42 28.16 15.11
CA ASP A 112 49.16 29.60 15.03
C ASP A 112 49.96 30.35 13.94
N GLN A 113 50.98 29.70 13.35
CA GLN A 113 51.80 30.23 12.25
C GLN A 113 51.36 29.70 10.88
N GLY A 114 50.23 29.00 10.79
CA GLY A 114 49.70 28.43 9.54
C GLY A 114 50.43 27.17 9.06
N ARG A 115 51.30 26.56 9.88
CA ARG A 115 52.06 25.35 9.52
C ARG A 115 51.33 24.09 9.97
N LEU A 116 51.18 23.13 9.04
CA LEU A 116 50.74 21.77 9.32
C LEU A 116 51.68 21.08 10.33
N ILE A 117 51.11 20.62 11.46
CA ILE A 117 51.80 19.88 12.52
C ILE A 117 51.67 18.37 12.28
N ARG A 118 50.43 17.92 12.05
CA ARG A 118 50.02 16.52 11.86
C ARG A 118 48.70 16.48 11.09
N TRP A 119 48.33 15.30 10.60
CA TRP A 119 46.96 14.97 10.24
C TRP A 119 46.27 14.19 11.37
N VAL A 120 44.96 14.35 11.49
CA VAL A 120 44.11 13.55 12.39
C VAL A 120 43.00 12.89 11.58
N GLY A 121 42.97 11.57 11.58
CA GLY A 121 41.93 10.75 10.97
C GLY A 121 40.97 10.18 12.02
N ILE A 122 39.67 10.26 11.75
CA ILE A 122 38.61 9.71 12.59
C ILE A 122 37.69 8.87 11.69
N ASN A 123 37.51 7.60 12.06
CA ASN A 123 36.71 6.62 11.34
C ASN A 123 35.50 6.30 12.22
N THR A 124 34.28 6.59 11.73
CA THR A 124 33.02 6.34 12.43
C THR A 124 32.29 5.19 11.75
N ASP A 125 31.86 4.17 12.49
CA ASP A 125 31.06 3.07 11.94
C ASP A 125 29.69 3.63 11.47
N ILE A 126 29.29 3.31 10.24
CA ILE A 126 28.04 3.73 9.61
C ILE A 126 27.25 2.54 9.02
N GLN A 127 27.59 1.31 9.38
CA GLN A 127 26.91 0.12 8.86
C GLN A 127 25.39 0.18 9.11
N ASP A 128 24.99 0.47 10.35
CA ASP A 128 23.61 0.61 10.80
C ASP A 128 22.84 1.74 10.07
N GLN A 129 23.55 2.68 9.44
CA GLN A 129 22.98 3.70 8.55
C GLN A 129 22.83 3.16 7.13
N LYS A 130 23.84 2.46 6.58
CA LYS A 130 23.78 1.84 5.25
C LYS A 130 22.69 0.78 5.13
N ASP A 131 22.51 -0.02 6.17
CA ASP A 131 21.48 -1.06 6.21
C ASP A 131 20.07 -0.42 6.13
N LYS A 132 19.84 0.71 6.82
CA LYS A 132 18.60 1.49 6.74
C LYS A 132 18.42 2.23 5.41
N GLU A 133 19.50 2.75 4.84
CA GLU A 133 19.47 3.39 3.50
C GLU A 133 19.03 2.40 2.42
N GLU A 134 19.50 1.15 2.45
CA GLU A 134 19.08 0.14 1.46
C GLU A 134 17.73 -0.52 1.80
N GLU A 135 17.34 -0.64 3.08
CA GLU A 135 15.98 -1.05 3.45
C GLU A 135 14.94 -0.06 2.90
N GLU A 136 15.14 1.25 3.10
CA GLU A 136 14.20 2.26 2.60
C GLU A 136 14.19 2.32 1.06
N ARG A 137 15.33 2.15 0.39
CA ARG A 137 15.37 1.97 -1.08
C ARG A 137 14.60 0.73 -1.53
N SER A 138 14.70 -0.38 -0.81
CA SER A 138 13.96 -1.61 -1.09
C SER A 138 12.45 -1.39 -0.97
N ARG A 139 12.01 -0.74 0.12
CA ARG A 139 10.60 -0.33 0.33
C ARG A 139 10.09 0.58 -0.79
N VAL A 140 10.86 1.58 -1.20
CA VAL A 140 10.51 2.49 -2.31
C VAL A 140 10.40 1.74 -3.66
N ARG A 141 11.31 0.80 -3.95
CA ARG A 141 11.21 -0.07 -5.15
C ARG A 141 9.93 -0.92 -5.11
N ALA A 142 9.65 -1.58 -4.00
CA ALA A 142 8.48 -2.44 -3.84
C ALA A 142 7.15 -1.65 -3.98
N LEU A 143 7.08 -0.44 -3.42
CA LEU A 143 5.92 0.45 -3.60
C LEU A 143 5.72 0.86 -5.06
N ALA A 144 6.79 1.14 -5.80
CA ALA A 144 6.73 1.50 -7.21
C ALA A 144 6.31 0.31 -8.11
N GLU A 145 6.72 -0.91 -7.79
CA GLU A 145 6.26 -2.12 -8.47
C GLU A 145 4.78 -2.41 -8.17
N LEU A 146 4.33 -2.21 -6.93
CA LEU A 146 2.94 -2.39 -6.52
C LEU A 146 2.00 -1.39 -7.22
N ASP A 147 2.39 -0.12 -7.41
CA ASP A 147 1.58 0.82 -8.20
C ASP A 147 1.63 0.57 -9.71
N ARG A 148 2.73 0.06 -10.26
CA ARG A 148 2.77 -0.43 -11.65
C ARG A 148 1.80 -1.61 -11.85
N ALA A 149 1.75 -2.56 -10.92
CA ALA A 149 0.75 -3.63 -10.92
C ALA A 149 -0.69 -3.06 -10.80
N LYS A 150 -0.93 -2.08 -9.91
CA LYS A 150 -2.19 -1.33 -9.81
C LYS A 150 -2.55 -0.60 -11.12
N THR A 151 -1.57 -0.16 -11.90
CA THR A 151 -1.80 0.50 -13.21
C THR A 151 -2.36 -0.48 -14.22
N ILE A 152 -1.67 -1.61 -14.42
CA ILE A 152 -2.02 -2.64 -15.41
C ILE A 152 -3.38 -3.27 -15.05
N PHE A 153 -3.63 -3.50 -13.76
CA PHE A 153 -4.91 -3.94 -13.20
C PHE A 153 -6.07 -3.05 -13.69
N VAL A 154 -6.04 -1.74 -13.43
CA VAL A 154 -7.18 -0.84 -13.74
C VAL A 154 -7.43 -0.74 -15.24
N ASN A 155 -6.38 -0.59 -16.05
CA ASN A 155 -6.52 -0.39 -17.49
C ASN A 155 -7.04 -1.65 -18.20
N ASN A 156 -6.54 -2.84 -17.84
CA ASN A 156 -6.98 -4.09 -18.47
C ASN A 156 -8.42 -4.44 -18.07
N ILE A 157 -8.80 -4.19 -16.82
CA ILE A 157 -10.18 -4.34 -16.34
C ILE A 157 -11.14 -3.38 -17.07
N SER A 158 -10.70 -2.16 -17.43
CA SER A 158 -11.50 -1.25 -18.25
C SER A 158 -11.88 -1.85 -19.60
N HIS A 159 -11.00 -2.64 -20.22
CA HIS A 159 -11.24 -3.23 -21.52
C HIS A 159 -12.10 -4.50 -21.42
N GLU A 160 -11.78 -5.39 -20.47
CA GLU A 160 -12.50 -6.65 -20.26
C GLU A 160 -13.95 -6.46 -19.79
N PHE A 161 -14.29 -5.40 -19.04
CA PHE A 161 -15.70 -5.09 -18.75
C PHE A 161 -16.42 -4.38 -19.91
N ARG A 162 -15.77 -3.45 -20.61
CA ARG A 162 -16.42 -2.65 -21.67
C ARG A 162 -16.81 -3.51 -22.88
N THR A 163 -15.95 -4.45 -23.27
CA THR A 163 -16.15 -5.31 -24.45
C THR A 163 -17.47 -6.12 -24.41
N PRO A 164 -17.75 -6.98 -23.40
CA PRO A 164 -19.01 -7.72 -23.33
C PRO A 164 -20.24 -6.82 -23.18
N LEU A 165 -20.10 -5.62 -22.59
CA LEU A 165 -21.20 -4.67 -22.47
C LEU A 165 -21.58 -4.04 -23.80
N THR A 166 -20.61 -3.61 -24.61
CA THR A 166 -20.85 -3.12 -25.97
C THR A 166 -21.50 -4.21 -26.84
N LEU A 167 -21.04 -5.46 -26.71
CA LEU A 167 -21.58 -6.62 -27.44
C LEU A 167 -22.99 -7.04 -26.97
N MET A 168 -23.40 -6.70 -25.75
CA MET A 168 -24.80 -6.85 -25.30
C MET A 168 -25.69 -5.69 -25.77
N ILE A 169 -25.23 -4.45 -25.65
CA ILE A 169 -26.06 -3.25 -25.90
C ILE A 169 -26.43 -3.13 -27.39
N GLY A 170 -25.51 -3.40 -28.31
CA GLY A 170 -25.76 -3.28 -29.76
C GLY A 170 -26.94 -4.14 -30.27
N PRO A 171 -26.93 -5.47 -30.07
CA PRO A 171 -28.04 -6.33 -30.47
C PRO A 171 -29.37 -6.00 -29.79
N ILE A 172 -29.34 -5.62 -28.50
CA ILE A 172 -30.55 -5.25 -27.76
C ILE A 172 -31.16 -3.95 -28.32
N GLN A 173 -30.33 -2.97 -28.71
CA GLN A 173 -30.79 -1.74 -29.38
C GLN A 173 -31.43 -2.05 -30.74
N ALA A 174 -30.81 -2.90 -31.57
CA ALA A 174 -31.37 -3.29 -32.86
C ALA A 174 -32.76 -3.95 -32.70
N LEU A 175 -32.90 -4.91 -31.78
CA LEU A 175 -34.18 -5.54 -31.47
C LEU A 175 -35.23 -4.53 -30.97
N LEU A 176 -34.82 -3.47 -30.24
CA LEU A 176 -35.72 -2.42 -29.78
C LEU A 176 -36.20 -1.47 -30.89
N ASP A 177 -35.42 -1.29 -31.94
CA ASP A 177 -35.80 -0.43 -33.07
C ASP A 177 -36.76 -1.14 -34.03
N GLU A 178 -36.73 -2.49 -34.06
CA GLU A 178 -37.62 -3.31 -34.90
C GLU A 178 -38.88 -3.86 -34.17
N CYS A 179 -38.85 -4.00 -32.84
CA CYS A 179 -39.94 -4.65 -32.07
C CYS A 179 -41.21 -3.81 -31.90
N THR A 180 -42.35 -4.36 -32.33
CA THR A 180 -43.70 -3.76 -32.23
C THR A 180 -44.65 -4.43 -31.23
N ASN A 181 -44.23 -5.52 -30.55
CA ASN A 181 -45.08 -6.38 -29.72
C ASN A 181 -44.64 -6.48 -28.23
N THR A 182 -45.37 -7.29 -27.46
CA THR A 182 -45.31 -7.44 -25.98
C THR A 182 -43.90 -7.53 -25.37
N GLN A 183 -42.94 -8.18 -26.04
CA GLN A 183 -41.55 -8.33 -25.56
C GLN A 183 -40.79 -7.00 -25.45
N ARG A 184 -41.31 -5.90 -26.00
CA ARG A 184 -40.65 -4.57 -25.94
C ARG A 184 -40.36 -4.13 -24.50
N VAL A 185 -41.26 -4.37 -23.55
CA VAL A 185 -41.06 -3.98 -22.14
C VAL A 185 -39.86 -4.71 -21.51
N GLU A 186 -39.66 -5.96 -21.91
CA GLU A 186 -38.60 -6.85 -21.43
C GLU A 186 -37.25 -6.47 -22.06
N LEU A 187 -37.23 -6.22 -23.37
CA LEU A 187 -36.07 -5.69 -24.11
C LEU A 187 -35.64 -4.30 -23.59
N GLU A 188 -36.58 -3.40 -23.31
CA GLU A 188 -36.26 -2.08 -22.74
C GLU A 188 -35.70 -2.22 -21.31
N SER A 189 -36.16 -3.21 -20.54
CA SER A 189 -35.63 -3.51 -19.20
C SER A 189 -34.19 -4.05 -19.30
N LEU A 190 -33.95 -4.96 -20.24
CA LEU A 190 -32.62 -5.47 -20.60
C LEU A 190 -31.66 -4.34 -20.95
N HIS A 191 -32.09 -3.45 -21.84
CA HIS A 191 -31.30 -2.31 -22.32
C HIS A 191 -30.94 -1.33 -21.20
N ARG A 192 -31.93 -0.96 -20.36
CA ARG A 192 -31.71 -0.10 -19.18
C ARG A 192 -30.70 -0.72 -18.21
N ASN A 193 -30.79 -2.03 -17.95
CA ASN A 193 -29.85 -2.72 -17.05
C ASN A 193 -28.44 -2.80 -17.63
N ALA A 194 -28.28 -3.12 -18.92
CA ALA A 194 -26.98 -3.17 -19.59
C ALA A 194 -26.29 -1.80 -19.64
N LYS A 195 -27.02 -0.73 -20.02
CA LYS A 195 -26.52 0.65 -19.98
C LYS A 195 -26.17 1.11 -18.57
N ARG A 196 -26.98 0.78 -17.56
CA ARG A 196 -26.68 1.07 -16.15
C ARG A 196 -25.39 0.37 -15.69
N LEU A 197 -25.15 -0.88 -16.12
CA LEU A 197 -23.90 -1.59 -15.81
C LEU A 197 -22.70 -0.88 -16.43
N LEU A 198 -22.80 -0.46 -17.70
CA LEU A 198 -21.74 0.29 -18.39
C LEU A 198 -21.43 1.63 -17.71
N LYS A 199 -22.46 2.32 -17.20
CA LYS A 199 -22.29 3.55 -16.41
C LYS A 199 -21.60 3.27 -15.06
N LEU A 200 -21.99 2.21 -14.37
CA LEU A 200 -21.35 1.75 -13.12
C LEU A 200 -19.86 1.42 -13.34
N VAL A 201 -19.57 0.65 -14.38
CA VAL A 201 -18.22 0.26 -14.81
C VAL A 201 -17.38 1.49 -15.15
N ASN A 202 -17.82 2.34 -16.07
CA ASN A 202 -17.06 3.54 -16.46
C ASN A 202 -16.85 4.49 -15.26
N ALA A 203 -17.85 4.72 -14.41
CA ALA A 203 -17.71 5.59 -13.24
C ALA A 203 -16.71 5.05 -12.21
N LEU A 204 -16.63 3.73 -12.04
CA LEU A 204 -15.67 3.07 -11.16
C LEU A 204 -14.24 3.14 -11.72
N LEU A 205 -14.10 3.02 -13.05
CA LEU A 205 -12.81 3.06 -13.74
C LEU A 205 -12.25 4.48 -13.82
N ASP A 206 -13.08 5.48 -14.15
CA ASP A 206 -12.74 6.90 -14.08
C ASP A 206 -12.24 7.24 -12.67
N PHE A 207 -13.01 6.85 -11.64
CA PHE A 207 -12.62 7.03 -10.24
C PHE A 207 -11.27 6.33 -9.92
N SER A 208 -11.10 5.07 -10.31
CA SER A 208 -9.88 4.30 -10.03
C SER A 208 -8.64 4.81 -10.78
N SER A 209 -8.84 5.55 -11.87
CA SER A 209 -7.78 6.22 -12.64
C SER A 209 -7.36 7.54 -11.98
N ILE A 210 -8.33 8.30 -11.46
CA ILE A 210 -8.11 9.52 -10.67
C ILE A 210 -7.40 9.18 -9.34
N GLU A 211 -7.86 8.13 -8.64
CA GLU A 211 -7.27 7.63 -7.38
C GLU A 211 -5.84 7.08 -7.50
N ALA A 212 -5.29 7.13 -8.71
CA ALA A 212 -3.95 6.69 -9.03
C ALA A 212 -3.10 7.78 -9.68
N GLY A 213 -3.61 9.02 -9.80
CA GLY A 213 -2.92 10.13 -10.45
C GLY A 213 -2.70 9.93 -11.95
N ARG A 214 -3.49 9.05 -12.59
CA ARG A 214 -3.30 8.60 -13.99
C ARG A 214 -4.36 9.13 -14.96
N TYR A 215 -5.13 10.13 -14.56
CA TYR A 215 -6.08 10.79 -15.45
C TYR A 215 -5.36 11.89 -16.25
N ASP A 216 -5.30 11.73 -17.57
CA ASP A 216 -4.63 12.67 -18.50
C ASP A 216 -5.47 13.96 -18.66
N ALA A 217 -5.34 14.86 -17.69
CA ALA A 217 -6.08 16.11 -17.63
C ALA A 217 -5.60 17.10 -18.70
N ARG A 218 -6.52 17.70 -19.46
CA ARG A 218 -6.22 18.63 -20.56
C ARG A 218 -6.97 19.93 -20.40
N PHE A 219 -6.33 20.89 -19.73
CA PHE A 219 -6.95 22.15 -19.36
C PHE A 219 -6.92 23.15 -20.52
N VAL A 220 -8.11 23.55 -20.99
CA VAL A 220 -8.32 24.46 -22.12
C VAL A 220 -9.06 25.71 -21.64
N ALA A 221 -8.65 26.88 -22.14
CA ALA A 221 -9.36 28.14 -21.89
C ALA A 221 -10.80 28.06 -22.42
N THR A 222 -11.79 28.16 -21.53
CA THR A 222 -13.21 27.90 -21.82
C THR A 222 -14.11 28.94 -21.15
N ASP A 223 -15.12 29.43 -21.88
CA ASP A 223 -16.23 30.19 -21.30
C ASP A 223 -17.16 29.23 -20.54
N LEU A 224 -17.01 29.22 -19.20
CA LEU A 224 -17.83 28.41 -18.31
C LEU A 224 -19.31 28.73 -18.38
N CYS A 225 -19.71 29.97 -18.69
CA CYS A 225 -21.13 30.32 -18.79
C CYS A 225 -21.77 29.68 -20.02
N SER A 226 -21.12 29.81 -21.19
CA SER A 226 -21.65 29.22 -22.43
C SER A 226 -21.60 27.69 -22.38
N PHE A 227 -20.49 27.10 -21.96
CA PHE A 227 -20.34 25.64 -21.88
C PHE A 227 -21.28 25.01 -20.83
N THR A 228 -21.40 25.59 -19.63
CA THR A 228 -22.35 25.08 -18.62
C THR A 228 -23.80 25.23 -19.07
N ARG A 229 -24.14 26.32 -19.79
CA ARG A 229 -25.49 26.49 -20.36
C ARG A 229 -25.80 25.43 -21.42
N GLU A 230 -24.84 25.08 -22.26
CA GLU A 230 -24.95 24.00 -23.24
C GLU A 230 -25.22 22.65 -22.55
N ILE A 231 -24.38 22.26 -21.57
CA ILE A 231 -24.57 21.02 -20.79
C ILE A 231 -25.93 21.01 -20.07
N CYS A 232 -26.34 22.14 -19.48
CA CYS A 232 -27.64 22.23 -18.81
C CYS A 232 -28.84 22.14 -19.79
N SER A 233 -28.68 22.56 -21.05
CA SER A 233 -29.78 22.54 -22.03
C SER A 233 -30.37 21.13 -22.23
N LEU A 234 -29.52 20.10 -22.14
CA LEU A 234 -29.85 18.69 -22.25
C LEU A 234 -30.97 18.27 -21.27
N PHE A 235 -30.88 18.71 -20.01
CA PHE A 235 -31.84 18.33 -18.96
C PHE A 235 -33.15 19.12 -19.02
N ARG A 236 -33.19 20.29 -19.67
CA ARG A 236 -34.32 21.23 -19.59
C ARG A 236 -35.67 20.55 -19.86
N SER A 237 -35.75 19.80 -20.95
CA SER A 237 -36.97 19.07 -21.35
C SER A 237 -37.41 18.03 -20.31
N ALA A 238 -36.48 17.31 -19.70
CA ALA A 238 -36.79 16.30 -18.66
C ALA A 238 -37.23 16.95 -17.33
N ILE A 239 -36.63 18.07 -16.95
CA ILE A 239 -36.95 18.80 -15.71
C ILE A 239 -38.32 19.49 -15.84
N GLU A 240 -38.56 20.20 -16.94
CA GLU A 240 -39.81 20.95 -17.17
C GLU A 240 -41.03 20.03 -17.39
N LYS A 241 -40.84 18.88 -18.06
CA LYS A 241 -41.88 17.85 -18.21
C LYS A 241 -42.41 17.32 -16.87
N GLU A 242 -41.55 17.29 -15.85
CA GLU A 242 -41.88 16.85 -14.49
C GLU A 242 -42.44 17.99 -13.61
N GLY A 243 -42.74 19.17 -14.18
CA GLY A 243 -43.35 20.29 -13.48
C GLY A 243 -42.39 21.11 -12.61
N LEU A 244 -41.08 20.94 -12.79
CA LEU A 244 -40.05 21.71 -12.10
C LEU A 244 -39.60 22.91 -12.94
N ALA A 245 -39.41 24.07 -12.32
CA ALA A 245 -38.79 25.20 -13.00
C ALA A 245 -37.26 25.03 -13.07
N PHE A 246 -36.66 25.29 -14.24
CA PHE A 246 -35.22 25.13 -14.45
C PHE A 246 -34.54 26.43 -14.90
N GLU A 247 -33.78 27.03 -13.99
CA GLU A 247 -33.10 28.31 -14.19
C GLU A 247 -31.60 28.10 -14.39
N VAL A 248 -30.99 28.75 -15.38
CA VAL A 248 -29.54 28.76 -15.61
C VAL A 248 -29.07 30.21 -15.72
N GLN A 249 -28.28 30.65 -14.76
CA GLN A 249 -27.88 32.04 -14.55
C GLN A 249 -26.35 32.18 -14.66
N CYS A 250 -25.88 33.32 -15.16
CA CYS A 250 -24.45 33.65 -15.21
C CYS A 250 -24.21 35.08 -14.70
N GLU A 251 -23.18 35.27 -13.88
CA GLU A 251 -22.83 36.59 -13.31
C GLU A 251 -21.34 36.91 -13.47
N ASN A 252 -21.03 38.12 -13.93
CA ASN A 252 -19.72 38.76 -13.86
C ASN A 252 -18.51 38.00 -14.47
N ILE A 253 -18.72 37.01 -15.34
CA ILE A 253 -17.61 36.34 -16.04
C ILE A 253 -16.96 37.32 -17.03
N SER A 254 -15.67 37.58 -16.84
CA SER A 254 -14.88 38.53 -17.63
C SER A 254 -13.69 37.89 -18.36
N GLU A 255 -13.33 36.66 -18.00
CA GLU A 255 -12.19 35.93 -18.56
C GLU A 255 -12.51 34.42 -18.64
N PRO A 256 -11.87 33.66 -19.55
CA PRO A 256 -12.06 32.21 -19.62
C PRO A 256 -11.39 31.50 -18.43
N ALA A 257 -12.00 30.41 -17.97
CA ALA A 257 -11.37 29.51 -17.01
C ALA A 257 -10.54 28.45 -17.74
N PHE A 258 -9.46 27.98 -17.13
CA PHE A 258 -8.72 26.82 -17.61
C PHE A 258 -9.33 25.56 -17.00
N VAL A 259 -10.11 24.83 -17.79
CA VAL A 259 -10.79 23.60 -17.37
C VAL A 259 -10.59 22.47 -18.36
N ASP A 260 -10.57 21.25 -17.86
CA ASP A 260 -10.76 20.06 -18.67
C ASP A 260 -12.28 19.93 -18.96
N ARG A 261 -12.64 19.88 -20.25
CA ARG A 261 -14.05 19.94 -20.67
C ARG A 261 -14.82 18.67 -20.34
N ASP A 262 -14.20 17.49 -20.46
CA ASP A 262 -14.79 16.21 -20.09
C ASP A 262 -15.03 16.14 -18.58
N MET A 263 -14.06 16.59 -17.78
CA MET A 263 -14.21 16.67 -16.33
C MET A 263 -15.32 17.64 -15.93
N TRP A 264 -15.38 18.83 -16.54
CA TRP A 264 -16.39 19.83 -16.22
C TRP A 264 -17.80 19.41 -16.65
N GLU A 265 -17.95 18.72 -17.79
CA GLU A 265 -19.20 18.04 -18.17
C GLU A 265 -19.61 17.06 -17.06
N LYS A 266 -18.73 16.14 -16.66
CA LYS A 266 -19.00 15.16 -15.59
C LYS A 266 -19.41 15.82 -14.27
N VAL A 267 -18.79 16.95 -13.90
CA VAL A 267 -19.16 17.73 -12.70
C VAL A 267 -20.59 18.29 -12.82
N VAL A 268 -20.90 18.99 -13.91
CA VAL A 268 -22.23 19.60 -14.12
C VAL A 268 -23.32 18.53 -14.23
N LEU A 269 -23.10 17.47 -15.01
CA LEU A 269 -24.05 16.37 -15.19
C LEU A 269 -24.40 15.69 -13.86
N ASN A 270 -23.40 15.37 -13.02
CA ASN A 270 -23.65 14.74 -11.71
C ASN A 270 -24.44 15.65 -10.78
N LEU A 271 -24.10 16.95 -10.68
CA LEU A 271 -24.78 17.87 -9.77
C LEU A 271 -26.22 18.17 -10.20
N VAL A 272 -26.46 18.44 -11.49
CA VAL A 272 -27.81 18.69 -12.02
C VAL A 272 -28.68 17.43 -11.94
N SER A 273 -28.12 16.25 -12.21
CA SER A 273 -28.83 14.98 -12.09
C SER A 273 -29.21 14.66 -10.63
N ASN A 274 -28.33 14.94 -9.66
CA ASN A 274 -28.66 14.83 -8.23
C ASN A 274 -29.76 15.81 -7.81
N ALA A 275 -29.66 17.09 -8.19
CA ALA A 275 -30.68 18.09 -7.91
C ALA A 275 -32.06 17.66 -8.44
N PHE A 276 -32.11 17.09 -9.64
CA PHE A 276 -33.33 16.51 -10.21
C PHE A 276 -33.83 15.28 -9.43
N LYS A 277 -32.94 14.39 -8.99
CA LYS A 277 -33.30 13.20 -8.20
C LYS A 277 -33.93 13.52 -6.84
N PHE A 278 -33.44 14.57 -6.18
CA PHE A 278 -33.90 14.92 -4.82
C PHE A 278 -35.01 15.98 -4.81
N THR A 279 -35.35 16.57 -5.95
CA THR A 279 -36.48 17.51 -6.10
C THR A 279 -37.73 16.81 -6.64
N LEU A 280 -38.82 16.83 -5.87
CA LEU A 280 -40.13 16.32 -6.28
C LEU A 280 -41.04 17.44 -6.83
N SER A 281 -40.91 18.66 -6.30
CA SER A 281 -41.64 19.86 -6.74
C SER A 281 -40.81 21.12 -6.45
N GLY A 282 -41.13 22.24 -7.09
CA GLY A 282 -40.41 23.51 -6.94
C GLY A 282 -39.45 23.78 -8.10
N LYS A 283 -38.18 24.09 -7.81
CA LYS A 283 -37.22 24.50 -8.84
C LYS A 283 -35.79 24.01 -8.62
N ILE A 284 -35.02 24.04 -9.70
CA ILE A 284 -33.57 23.83 -9.73
C ILE A 284 -32.94 25.06 -10.39
N THR A 285 -31.91 25.61 -9.77
CA THR A 285 -31.19 26.81 -10.24
C THR A 285 -29.70 26.51 -10.33
N VAL A 286 -29.14 26.65 -11.53
CA VAL A 286 -27.69 26.57 -11.79
C VAL A 286 -27.17 28.00 -11.94
N LEU A 287 -26.18 28.38 -11.15
CA LEU A 287 -25.54 29.70 -11.18
C LEU A 287 -24.04 29.54 -11.42
N VAL A 288 -23.52 30.15 -12.49
CA VAL A 288 -22.07 30.27 -12.72
C VAL A 288 -21.67 31.73 -12.52
N ARG A 289 -20.76 31.99 -11.57
CA ARG A 289 -20.27 33.35 -11.31
C ARG A 289 -18.76 33.43 -11.14
N GLN A 290 -18.20 34.58 -11.49
CA GLN A 290 -16.81 34.91 -11.17
C GLN A 290 -16.73 35.68 -9.84
N SER A 291 -15.68 35.43 -9.06
CA SER A 291 -15.30 36.18 -7.87
C SER A 291 -13.89 36.74 -8.02
N ASP A 292 -13.40 37.52 -7.06
CA ASP A 292 -12.05 38.11 -7.10
C ASP A 292 -10.94 37.05 -7.30
N ARG A 293 -11.11 35.82 -6.79
CA ARG A 293 -10.08 34.77 -6.82
C ARG A 293 -10.49 33.47 -7.53
N ASN A 294 -11.78 33.12 -7.51
CA ASN A 294 -12.28 31.84 -7.98
C ASN A 294 -13.43 32.02 -9.00
N PHE A 295 -13.57 31.08 -9.93
CA PHE A 295 -14.87 30.80 -10.56
C PHE A 295 -15.70 29.91 -9.64
N LEU A 296 -17.02 30.09 -9.64
CA LEU A 296 -17.92 29.43 -8.71
C LEU A 296 -19.16 28.94 -9.46
N LEU A 297 -19.38 27.63 -9.43
CA LEU A 297 -20.57 26.94 -9.92
C LEU A 297 -21.41 26.53 -8.70
N SER A 298 -22.61 27.09 -8.58
CA SER A 298 -23.62 26.67 -7.61
C SER A 298 -24.75 25.93 -8.33
N VAL A 299 -25.14 24.78 -7.79
CA VAL A 299 -26.35 24.05 -8.18
C VAL A 299 -27.25 23.96 -6.96
N ALA A 300 -28.34 24.70 -6.99
CA ALA A 300 -29.33 24.80 -5.92
C ALA A 300 -30.62 24.07 -6.29
N ASP A 301 -31.15 23.29 -5.34
CA ASP A 301 -32.38 22.52 -5.43
C ASP A 301 -33.36 22.93 -4.31
N THR A 302 -34.67 22.82 -4.56
CA THR A 302 -35.72 22.95 -3.52
C THR A 302 -36.24 21.58 -3.09
N GLY A 303 -35.35 20.59 -3.02
CA GLY A 303 -35.68 19.19 -2.79
C GLY A 303 -35.74 18.79 -1.32
N ALA A 304 -35.55 17.50 -1.06
CA ALA A 304 -35.66 16.94 0.29
C ALA A 304 -34.62 17.45 1.30
N GLY A 305 -33.51 18.05 0.85
CA GLY A 305 -32.39 18.45 1.70
C GLY A 305 -31.63 17.26 2.32
N ILE A 306 -30.60 17.59 3.10
CA ILE A 306 -29.62 16.64 3.64
C ILE A 306 -29.39 16.97 5.13
N PRO A 307 -29.57 16.00 6.06
CA PRO A 307 -29.33 16.22 7.49
C PRO A 307 -27.89 16.67 7.78
N SER A 308 -27.70 17.58 8.74
CA SER A 308 -26.38 18.12 9.08
C SER A 308 -25.37 17.06 9.52
N ALA A 309 -25.84 15.92 10.06
CA ALA A 309 -25.01 14.78 10.41
C ALA A 309 -24.39 14.09 9.18
N GLU A 310 -25.17 13.91 8.11
CA GLU A 310 -24.72 13.23 6.88
C GLU A 310 -23.89 14.14 5.95
N GLN A 311 -23.96 15.47 6.11
CA GLN A 311 -23.27 16.43 5.24
C GLN A 311 -21.74 16.27 5.24
N GLY A 312 -21.13 15.93 6.38
CA GLY A 312 -19.69 15.67 6.47
C GLY A 312 -19.21 14.41 5.74
N GLU A 313 -20.13 13.54 5.33
CA GLU A 313 -19.82 12.24 4.74
C GLU A 313 -20.29 12.07 3.28
N LEU A 314 -20.95 13.10 2.71
CA LEU A 314 -21.51 13.11 1.34
C LEU A 314 -20.56 12.68 0.23
N PHE A 315 -19.28 13.02 0.37
CA PHE A 315 -18.25 12.76 -0.63
C PHE A 315 -17.50 11.44 -0.37
N GLN A 316 -17.90 10.66 0.65
CA GLN A 316 -17.39 9.31 0.87
C GLN A 316 -17.90 8.34 -0.22
N ARG A 317 -17.04 7.41 -0.61
CA ARG A 317 -17.31 6.43 -1.68
C ARG A 317 -18.42 5.47 -1.26
N PHE A 318 -19.38 5.20 -2.14
CA PHE A 318 -20.53 4.33 -1.90
C PHE A 318 -21.45 4.78 -0.75
N LYS A 319 -21.25 5.99 -0.22
CA LYS A 319 -22.17 6.61 0.71
C LYS A 319 -23.46 6.94 -0.04
N ARG A 320 -24.56 6.34 0.39
CA ARG A 320 -25.91 6.62 -0.10
C ARG A 320 -26.67 7.21 1.08
N LEU A 321 -27.03 8.49 0.99
CA LEU A 321 -27.87 9.15 1.99
C LEU A 321 -29.13 8.34 2.24
N LYS A 322 -29.49 8.14 3.51
CA LYS A 322 -30.76 7.50 3.88
C LYS A 322 -31.84 8.54 4.21
N SER A 323 -32.05 9.56 3.38
CA SER A 323 -33.19 10.50 3.55
C SER A 323 -34.55 9.81 3.17
N GLN A 324 -35.77 10.39 3.35
CA GLN A 324 -37.08 9.64 3.43
C GLN A 324 -38.15 9.30 2.30
N SER A 325 -38.70 9.91 1.21
CA SER A 325 -38.85 11.18 0.46
C SER A 325 -38.10 11.50 -0.89
N ALA A 326 -37.77 10.57 -1.83
CA ALA A 326 -37.13 10.86 -3.18
C ALA A 326 -37.70 10.06 -4.38
N ARG A 327 -37.18 10.39 -5.57
CA ARG A 327 -37.23 9.67 -6.84
C ARG A 327 -36.42 8.33 -6.74
N THR A 328 -36.87 7.23 -7.38
CA THR A 328 -36.57 5.81 -7.01
C THR A 328 -35.10 5.42 -6.79
N HIS A 329 -34.95 4.35 -6.01
CA HIS A 329 -33.86 3.38 -6.08
C HIS A 329 -33.33 3.20 -7.52
N GLU A 330 -32.03 3.31 -7.82
CA GLU A 330 -30.84 3.33 -6.96
C GLU A 330 -29.85 4.42 -7.40
N GLY A 331 -28.77 4.63 -6.66
CA GLY A 331 -27.65 5.49 -7.07
C GLY A 331 -26.34 4.88 -6.58
N THR A 332 -25.28 4.97 -7.40
CA THR A 332 -24.03 4.21 -7.19
C THR A 332 -23.23 4.63 -5.95
N GLY A 333 -23.49 5.83 -5.42
CA GLY A 333 -22.65 6.45 -4.37
C GLY A 333 -21.23 6.80 -4.83
N ILE A 334 -20.94 6.76 -6.14
CA ILE A 334 -19.64 7.16 -6.72
C ILE A 334 -19.68 8.62 -7.18
N GLY A 335 -20.83 9.12 -7.65
CA GLY A 335 -20.96 10.42 -8.34
C GLY A 335 -20.39 11.62 -7.56
N LEU A 336 -20.79 11.84 -6.31
CA LEU A 336 -20.28 12.97 -5.51
C LEU A 336 -18.79 12.81 -5.15
N ALA A 337 -18.33 11.58 -4.88
CA ALA A 337 -16.90 11.30 -4.65
C ALA A 337 -16.07 11.58 -5.91
N MET A 338 -16.56 11.23 -7.10
CA MET A 338 -15.94 11.58 -8.38
C MET A 338 -15.91 13.10 -8.58
N VAL A 339 -17.01 13.82 -8.30
CA VAL A 339 -17.05 15.29 -8.38
C VAL A 339 -15.98 15.93 -7.47
N LEU A 340 -15.81 15.44 -6.23
CA LEU A 340 -14.76 15.93 -5.33
C LEU A 340 -13.36 15.78 -5.93
N GLU A 341 -13.00 14.60 -6.45
CA GLU A 341 -11.67 14.39 -7.02
C GLU A 341 -11.46 15.13 -8.36
N LEU A 342 -12.48 15.23 -9.22
CA LEU A 342 -12.42 16.04 -10.46
C LEU A 342 -12.22 17.54 -10.16
N VAL A 343 -12.85 18.05 -9.09
CA VAL A 343 -12.69 19.44 -8.66
C VAL A 343 -11.32 19.68 -8.01
N LYS A 344 -10.78 18.71 -7.25
CA LYS A 344 -9.39 18.76 -6.75
C LYS A 344 -8.35 18.78 -7.88
N LEU A 345 -8.57 18.05 -8.98
CA LEU A 345 -7.69 18.09 -10.16
C LEU A 345 -7.64 19.49 -10.81
N HIS A 346 -8.70 20.29 -10.66
CA HIS A 346 -8.74 21.71 -11.03
C HIS A 346 -8.17 22.65 -9.94
N GLY A 347 -7.47 22.13 -8.93
CA GLY A 347 -7.01 22.89 -7.77
C GLY A 347 -8.14 23.52 -6.93
N GLY A 348 -9.36 23.00 -7.08
CA GLY A 348 -10.58 23.56 -6.51
C GLY A 348 -11.11 22.85 -5.26
N GLU A 349 -12.25 23.32 -4.78
CA GLU A 349 -12.98 22.78 -3.63
C GLU A 349 -14.48 22.64 -3.97
N ILE A 350 -15.11 21.56 -3.52
CA ILE A 350 -16.57 21.43 -3.49
C ILE A 350 -17.07 21.47 -2.04
N SER A 351 -18.12 22.25 -1.84
CA SER A 351 -18.83 22.41 -0.57
C SER A 351 -20.33 22.22 -0.79
N VAL A 352 -21.06 22.02 0.31
CA VAL A 352 -22.52 21.90 0.31
C VAL A 352 -23.08 22.74 1.45
N LYS A 353 -24.26 23.32 1.22
CA LYS A 353 -25.14 23.83 2.27
C LYS A 353 -26.49 23.19 2.05
N SER A 354 -27.04 22.55 3.05
CA SER A 354 -28.36 21.92 2.91
C SER A 354 -29.14 22.01 4.21
N THR A 355 -30.46 22.08 4.08
CA THR A 355 -31.39 22.10 5.20
C THR A 355 -32.52 21.14 4.86
N GLU A 356 -32.73 20.15 5.72
CA GLU A 356 -33.74 19.12 5.51
C GLU A 356 -35.14 19.73 5.34
N GLY A 357 -35.85 19.29 4.29
CA GLY A 357 -37.16 19.83 3.89
C GLY A 357 -37.14 21.18 3.17
N ALA A 358 -35.98 21.84 3.02
CA ALA A 358 -35.85 23.12 2.31
C ALA A 358 -35.03 23.03 1.00
N GLY A 359 -34.14 22.03 0.89
CA GLY A 359 -33.32 21.78 -0.29
C GLY A 359 -31.82 21.88 -0.04
N SER A 360 -31.02 21.80 -1.11
CA SER A 360 -29.55 21.81 -1.05
C SER A 360 -28.93 22.79 -2.06
N GLU A 361 -27.79 23.37 -1.70
CA GLU A 361 -26.89 24.14 -2.57
C GLU A 361 -25.53 23.43 -2.60
N PHE A 362 -25.15 22.84 -3.74
CA PHE A 362 -23.79 22.35 -3.97
C PHE A 362 -22.97 23.45 -4.65
N THR A 363 -21.87 23.86 -4.03
CA THR A 363 -20.99 24.93 -4.52
C THR A 363 -19.60 24.38 -4.84
N VAL A 364 -19.26 24.34 -6.12
CA VAL A 364 -17.92 24.08 -6.66
C VAL A 364 -17.20 25.41 -6.85
N GLN A 365 -15.93 25.46 -6.45
CA GLN A 365 -15.03 26.59 -6.66
C GLN A 365 -13.75 26.10 -7.34
N ILE A 366 -13.28 26.81 -8.38
CA ILE A 366 -11.96 26.59 -8.99
C ILE A 366 -11.18 27.91 -9.06
N PRO A 367 -9.84 27.93 -8.92
CA PRO A 367 -9.08 29.17 -8.91
C PRO A 367 -9.04 29.84 -10.30
N ARG A 368 -8.79 31.15 -10.33
CA ARG A 368 -8.57 31.90 -11.58
C ARG A 368 -7.16 31.69 -12.15
N GLY A 369 -7.02 31.94 -13.45
CA GLY A 369 -5.76 31.73 -14.19
C GLY A 369 -5.38 30.24 -14.33
N ASN A 370 -4.10 29.97 -14.55
CA ASN A 370 -3.56 28.61 -14.78
C ASN A 370 -2.32 28.27 -13.93
N ALA A 371 -1.85 29.19 -13.08
CA ALA A 371 -0.64 29.00 -12.25
C ALA A 371 -0.79 27.93 -11.15
N HIS A 372 -2.01 27.41 -10.94
CA HIS A 372 -2.32 26.32 -10.03
C HIS A 372 -2.38 24.94 -10.73
N LEU A 373 -2.23 24.90 -12.07
CA LEU A 373 -2.35 23.70 -12.90
C LEU A 373 -0.96 23.21 -13.37
N PRO A 374 -0.79 21.90 -13.64
CA PRO A 374 0.42 21.39 -14.27
C PRO A 374 0.63 22.06 -15.64
N GLN A 375 1.79 22.68 -15.85
CA GLN A 375 2.04 23.44 -17.08
C GLN A 375 2.12 22.53 -18.33
N GLU A 376 2.45 21.26 -18.13
CA GLU A 376 2.47 20.21 -19.16
C GLU A 376 1.06 19.77 -19.60
N SER A 377 0.02 20.08 -18.80
CA SER A 377 -1.39 19.74 -19.05
C SER A 377 -2.20 20.88 -19.68
N LEU A 378 -1.57 22.01 -20.01
CA LEU A 378 -2.23 23.17 -20.62
C LEU A 378 -2.22 23.03 -22.15
N VAL A 379 -3.40 23.02 -22.77
CA VAL A 379 -3.56 22.86 -24.22
C VAL A 379 -4.04 24.17 -24.86
N SER A 380 -3.36 24.57 -25.94
CA SER A 380 -3.53 25.88 -26.61
C SER A 380 -4.45 25.88 -27.84
N GLU A 381 -4.94 24.71 -28.27
CA GLU A 381 -5.78 24.55 -29.47
C GLU A 381 -7.23 24.23 -29.10
N GLU A 382 -8.18 24.67 -29.94
CA GLU A 382 -9.60 24.35 -29.77
C GLU A 382 -9.88 22.89 -30.16
N ILE A 383 -9.95 22.02 -29.15
CA ILE A 383 -10.41 20.63 -29.32
C ILE A 383 -11.91 20.64 -29.64
N VAL A 384 -12.29 19.99 -30.75
CA VAL A 384 -13.70 19.72 -31.08
C VAL A 384 -14.27 18.72 -30.07
N PHE A 385 -15.32 19.12 -29.36
CA PHE A 385 -15.88 18.37 -28.23
C PHE A 385 -17.10 17.53 -28.66
N GLU A 386 -17.02 16.21 -28.51
CA GLU A 386 -18.15 15.29 -28.78
C GLU A 386 -18.76 14.77 -27.48
N SER A 387 -19.91 15.35 -27.10
CA SER A 387 -20.71 15.08 -25.90
C SER A 387 -21.30 13.65 -25.86
N ASN A 388 -20.47 12.64 -25.67
CA ASN A 388 -20.90 11.24 -25.54
C ASN A 388 -21.41 10.86 -24.14
N TYR A 389 -21.09 11.64 -23.09
CA TYR A 389 -21.44 11.31 -21.71
C TYR A 389 -22.88 11.71 -21.33
N ALA A 390 -23.41 12.79 -21.91
CA ALA A 390 -24.76 13.32 -21.73
C ALA A 390 -25.91 12.28 -21.75
N GLN A 391 -25.99 11.42 -22.77
CA GLN A 391 -27.16 10.56 -22.99
C GLN A 391 -27.45 9.61 -21.81
N ALA A 392 -26.39 9.06 -21.21
CA ALA A 392 -26.48 8.13 -20.08
C ALA A 392 -26.95 8.78 -18.76
N PHE A 393 -27.06 10.11 -18.69
CA PHE A 393 -27.71 10.81 -17.56
C PHE A 393 -29.18 11.15 -17.84
N LEU A 394 -29.54 11.42 -19.10
CA LEU A 394 -30.93 11.70 -19.51
C LEU A 394 -31.82 10.47 -19.40
N GLU A 395 -31.33 9.28 -19.75
CA GLU A 395 -32.09 8.03 -19.62
C GLU A 395 -32.30 7.64 -18.15
N GLU A 396 -31.31 7.87 -17.29
CA GLU A 396 -31.41 7.57 -15.85
C GLU A 396 -32.40 8.52 -15.14
N ALA A 397 -32.39 9.80 -15.50
CA ALA A 397 -33.30 10.81 -14.99
C ALA A 397 -34.79 10.40 -15.14
N ASN A 398 -35.17 9.79 -16.27
CA ASN A 398 -36.53 9.32 -16.53
C ASN A 398 -36.93 8.08 -15.71
N SER A 399 -36.00 7.38 -15.05
CA SER A 399 -36.27 6.11 -14.37
C SER A 399 -36.79 6.24 -12.93
N TRP A 400 -36.63 7.41 -12.31
CA TRP A 400 -36.69 7.56 -10.86
C TRP A 400 -38.10 7.88 -10.29
N GLY A 401 -39.16 7.10 -10.59
CA GLY A 401 -40.43 7.16 -9.81
C GLY A 401 -40.46 6.49 -8.41
N SER A 402 -40.13 7.24 -7.32
CA SER A 402 -40.53 7.05 -5.88
C SER A 402 -39.71 6.27 -4.79
N ALA A 403 -39.82 6.76 -3.53
CA ALA A 403 -39.48 6.19 -2.19
C ALA A 403 -38.00 6.07 -1.71
N LYS A 404 -37.77 6.27 -0.39
CA LYS A 404 -36.48 6.56 0.31
C LYS A 404 -36.47 5.96 1.79
N SER A 405 -35.48 6.24 2.67
CA SER A 405 -35.09 5.51 3.93
C SER A 405 -34.76 6.39 5.22
N ALA A 406 -33.93 5.92 6.20
CA ALA A 406 -33.44 6.62 7.44
C ALA A 406 -32.12 6.05 8.12
N ASP A 407 -31.29 6.88 8.81
CA ASP A 407 -30.07 6.58 9.65
C ASP A 407 -30.01 7.50 10.94
N PRO A 408 -28.93 7.85 11.73
CA PRO A 408 -27.42 7.67 11.71
C PRO A 408 -26.83 7.08 13.05
N GLU A 409 -25.71 7.41 13.78
CA GLU A 409 -24.66 8.49 13.86
C GLU A 409 -23.33 8.05 14.62
N VAL A 410 -22.45 8.97 15.12
CA VAL A 410 -21.00 8.76 15.54
C VAL A 410 -20.54 9.70 16.72
N VAL A 411 -19.27 9.63 17.26
CA VAL A 411 -18.32 10.76 17.68
C VAL A 411 -17.15 10.33 18.65
N ALA A 412 -16.04 11.11 18.75
CA ALA A 412 -14.78 10.85 19.52
C ALA A 412 -14.01 12.14 20.02
N SER A 413 -12.87 12.05 20.77
CA SER A 413 -11.91 13.18 21.09
C SER A 413 -10.51 12.74 21.67
N SER A 414 -9.59 13.68 22.03
CA SER A 414 -8.09 13.50 22.12
C SER A 414 -7.33 14.18 23.31
N GLU A 415 -5.96 14.15 23.34
CA GLU A 415 -5.07 14.35 24.52
C GLU A 415 -3.68 15.07 24.24
N GLN A 416 -2.85 15.39 25.26
CA GLN A 416 -1.44 15.93 25.17
C GLN A 416 -0.50 15.53 26.37
N LEU A 417 0.83 15.76 26.25
CA LEU A 417 1.94 14.99 26.91
C LEU A 417 2.67 15.58 28.15
N ASN A 418 3.42 14.74 28.88
CA ASN A 418 4.14 15.00 30.16
C ASN A 418 5.31 13.98 30.38
N GLN A 419 6.43 14.34 31.05
CA GLN A 419 7.66 13.49 31.18
C GLN A 419 8.21 13.30 32.62
N HIS A 420 8.95 12.20 32.87
CA HIS A 420 9.34 11.70 34.21
C HIS A 420 10.76 11.10 34.30
N ILE A 421 11.46 11.27 35.43
CA ILE A 421 12.77 10.65 35.75
C ILE A 421 12.72 9.97 37.12
N LEU A 422 13.37 8.82 37.27
CA LEU A 422 13.55 8.12 38.55
C LEU A 422 15.03 8.08 38.96
N ILE A 423 15.30 8.38 40.24
CA ILE A 423 16.65 8.40 40.83
C ILE A 423 16.74 7.30 41.89
N VAL A 424 17.86 6.56 41.96
CA VAL A 424 18.08 5.47 42.92
C VAL A 424 19.50 5.56 43.48
N ASP A 425 19.64 5.71 44.79
CA ASP A 425 20.94 5.78 45.48
C ASP A 425 20.66 5.47 46.97
N ASP A 426 21.54 4.75 47.68
CA ASP A 426 21.29 4.39 49.09
C ASP A 426 21.58 5.55 50.06
N ASN A 427 22.41 6.51 49.64
CA ASN A 427 22.84 7.65 50.42
C ASN A 427 21.81 8.79 50.37
N ALA A 428 21.34 9.22 51.55
CA ALA A 428 20.31 10.26 51.67
C ALA A 428 20.75 11.63 51.12
N ASP A 429 22.01 12.01 51.34
CA ASP A 429 22.55 13.29 50.87
C ASP A 429 22.74 13.29 49.35
N MET A 430 23.14 12.14 48.77
CA MET A 430 23.26 11.97 47.32
C MET A 430 21.90 12.01 46.62
N ARG A 431 20.87 11.34 47.15
CA ARG A 431 19.47 11.47 46.65
C ARG A 431 18.99 12.93 46.69
N ALA A 432 19.23 13.63 47.80
CA ALA A 432 18.85 15.04 47.95
C ALA A 432 19.61 15.97 46.99
N TYR A 433 20.89 15.69 46.71
CA TYR A 433 21.68 16.39 45.71
C TYR A 433 21.16 16.16 44.28
N LEU A 434 20.92 14.92 43.89
CA LEU A 434 20.44 14.55 42.55
C LEU A 434 19.04 15.09 42.25
N LEU A 435 18.09 14.99 43.20
CA LEU A 435 16.77 15.62 43.06
C LEU A 435 16.88 17.14 42.83
N ARG A 436 17.70 17.83 43.63
CA ARG A 436 17.90 19.28 43.52
C ARG A 436 18.53 19.71 42.20
N LEU A 437 19.20 18.82 41.48
CA LEU A 437 19.70 19.06 40.12
C LEU A 437 18.63 18.78 39.04
N LEU A 438 17.87 17.69 39.14
CA LEU A 438 17.01 17.23 38.03
C LEU A 438 15.56 17.75 38.08
N SER A 439 14.99 17.95 39.27
CA SER A 439 13.61 18.44 39.45
C SER A 439 13.29 19.81 38.82
N PRO A 440 14.23 20.76 38.59
CA PRO A 440 13.93 22.03 37.90
C PRO A 440 13.63 21.90 36.40
N LEU A 441 13.95 20.76 35.76
CA LEU A 441 13.84 20.55 34.31
C LEU A 441 12.92 19.39 33.94
N TRP A 442 12.76 18.40 34.82
CA TRP A 442 11.91 17.22 34.60
C TRP A 442 11.18 16.81 35.89
N SER A 443 10.09 16.05 35.77
CA SER A 443 9.39 15.50 36.93
C SER A 443 10.21 14.36 37.55
N ALA A 444 11.07 14.65 38.53
CA ALA A 444 11.96 13.66 39.15
C ALA A 444 11.42 13.09 40.48
N GLU A 445 11.48 11.77 40.67
CA GLU A 445 11.24 11.03 41.93
C GLU A 445 12.52 10.30 42.36
N ALA A 446 12.67 9.96 43.65
CA ALA A 446 13.84 9.25 44.17
C ALA A 446 13.51 8.10 45.13
N ALA A 447 14.18 6.96 44.94
CA ALA A 447 14.05 5.73 45.72
C ALA A 447 15.34 5.41 46.51
N PRO A 448 15.24 4.87 47.75
CA PRO A 448 16.41 4.58 48.61
C PRO A 448 17.10 3.22 48.36
N ASN A 449 16.58 2.39 47.45
CA ASN A 449 17.16 1.11 47.03
C ASN A 449 16.43 0.58 45.78
N GLY A 450 16.96 -0.47 45.14
CA GLY A 450 16.38 -1.04 43.92
C GLY A 450 14.94 -1.56 44.06
N LYS A 451 14.58 -2.19 45.20
CA LYS A 451 13.21 -2.68 45.44
C LYS A 451 12.20 -1.52 45.43
N ALA A 452 12.53 -0.42 46.10
CA ALA A 452 11.71 0.79 46.11
C ALA A 452 11.69 1.52 44.76
N ALA A 453 12.71 1.33 43.92
CA ALA A 453 12.76 1.87 42.56
C ALA A 453 11.82 1.12 41.61
N LEU A 454 11.80 -0.22 41.66
CA LEU A 454 10.85 -1.03 40.89
C LEU A 454 9.40 -0.63 41.23
N SER A 455 9.04 -0.61 42.51
CA SER A 455 7.73 -0.13 42.97
C SER A 455 7.51 1.40 42.83
N ALA A 456 8.44 2.14 42.24
CA ALA A 456 8.20 3.49 41.72
C ALA A 456 7.95 3.48 40.21
N ALA A 457 8.77 2.74 39.45
CA ALA A 457 8.62 2.57 38.01
C ALA A 457 7.29 1.89 37.62
N GLU A 458 6.81 0.93 38.42
CA GLU A 458 5.47 0.32 38.31
C GLU A 458 4.34 1.34 38.49
N ARG A 459 4.49 2.28 39.45
CA ARG A 459 3.48 3.32 39.73
C ARG A 459 3.44 4.40 38.66
N ARG A 460 4.59 4.72 38.08
CA ARG A 460 4.75 5.72 37.02
C ARG A 460 5.98 5.38 36.19
N LEU A 461 5.74 4.97 34.95
CA LEU A 461 6.79 4.70 33.97
C LEU A 461 7.75 5.89 33.84
N PRO A 462 9.06 5.73 34.11
CA PRO A 462 10.05 6.79 33.94
C PRO A 462 10.62 6.80 32.51
N ASP A 463 10.90 7.98 31.98
CA ASP A 463 11.60 8.15 30.70
C ASP A 463 13.12 7.92 30.83
N LEU A 464 13.66 7.96 32.06
CA LEU A 464 15.06 7.69 32.40
C LEU A 464 15.19 7.24 33.86
N ILE A 465 16.10 6.29 34.12
CA ILE A 465 16.51 5.88 35.46
C ILE A 465 17.99 6.25 35.68
N VAL A 466 18.29 6.85 36.83
CA VAL A 466 19.66 7.17 37.30
C VAL A 466 19.90 6.40 38.59
N ALA A 467 20.73 5.36 38.58
CA ALA A 467 20.93 4.43 39.70
C ALA A 467 22.38 4.36 40.17
N ASP A 468 22.63 4.24 41.48
CA ASP A 468 23.94 3.86 42.00
C ASP A 468 24.17 2.35 41.88
N ILE A 469 25.41 1.93 41.68
CA ILE A 469 25.73 0.49 41.61
C ILE A 469 25.73 -0.15 43.00
N MET A 470 26.37 0.47 43.99
CA MET A 470 26.69 -0.17 45.27
C MET A 470 25.60 0.06 46.33
N MET A 471 24.46 -0.63 46.19
CA MET A 471 23.32 -0.52 47.13
C MET A 471 23.11 -1.81 47.95
N PRO A 472 22.62 -1.71 49.20
CA PRO A 472 22.27 -2.88 50.02
C PRO A 472 20.99 -3.56 49.50
N ASP A 473 20.82 -4.85 49.83
CA ASP A 473 19.71 -5.75 49.45
C ASP A 473 19.53 -6.05 47.94
N MET A 474 19.71 -5.06 47.09
CA MET A 474 19.59 -5.12 45.63
C MET A 474 20.50 -4.05 45.04
N ASP A 475 21.60 -4.48 44.44
CA ASP A 475 22.55 -3.60 43.74
C ASP A 475 21.97 -3.09 42.40
N GLY A 476 22.70 -2.17 41.77
CA GLY A 476 22.29 -1.58 40.49
C GLY A 476 22.21 -2.59 39.34
N PHE A 477 23.00 -3.67 39.36
CA PHE A 477 23.01 -4.68 38.31
C PHE A 477 21.80 -5.62 38.41
N GLU A 478 21.41 -6.03 39.61
CA GLU A 478 20.18 -6.80 39.83
C GLU A 478 18.93 -5.96 39.54
N LEU A 479 18.93 -4.66 39.92
CA LEU A 479 17.89 -3.72 39.50
C LEU A 479 17.76 -3.64 37.97
N LEU A 480 18.90 -3.47 37.26
CA LEU A 480 18.93 -3.44 35.80
C LEU A 480 18.44 -4.76 35.17
N ARG A 481 18.84 -5.91 35.73
CA ARG A 481 18.38 -7.24 35.29
C ARG A 481 16.85 -7.36 35.37
N GLN A 482 16.24 -6.88 36.45
CA GLN A 482 14.78 -6.91 36.61
C GLN A 482 14.08 -5.90 35.68
N ILE A 483 14.63 -4.69 35.49
CA ILE A 483 14.16 -3.72 34.47
C ILE A 483 14.19 -4.34 33.06
N ARG A 484 15.25 -5.06 32.68
CA ARG A 484 15.39 -5.69 31.35
C ARG A 484 14.52 -6.95 31.16
N ALA A 485 14.05 -7.55 32.25
CA ALA A 485 13.13 -8.70 32.22
C ALA A 485 11.65 -8.30 32.11
N ASP A 486 11.29 -7.05 32.41
CA ASP A 486 9.94 -6.52 32.30
C ASP A 486 9.66 -5.94 30.90
N ASP A 487 8.57 -6.37 30.26
CA ASP A 487 8.24 -5.97 28.88
C ASP A 487 7.98 -4.46 28.70
N THR A 488 7.61 -3.74 29.76
CA THR A 488 7.34 -2.29 29.74
C THR A 488 8.58 -1.47 30.10
N LEU A 489 9.40 -1.94 31.04
CA LEU A 489 10.59 -1.24 31.53
C LEU A 489 11.85 -1.55 30.71
N LYS A 490 11.92 -2.68 29.98
CA LYS A 490 13.14 -3.10 29.25
C LYS A 490 13.69 -2.06 28.29
N THR A 491 12.85 -1.18 27.74
CA THR A 491 13.24 -0.10 26.80
C THR A 491 13.57 1.24 27.48
N VAL A 492 13.42 1.36 28.80
CA VAL A 492 13.76 2.57 29.56
C VAL A 492 15.30 2.70 29.68
N PRO A 493 15.90 3.86 29.37
CA PRO A 493 17.33 4.05 29.55
C PRO A 493 17.73 4.06 31.03
N VAL A 494 18.88 3.46 31.33
CA VAL A 494 19.46 3.41 32.69
C VAL A 494 20.88 3.97 32.65
N VAL A 495 21.16 4.94 33.52
CA VAL A 495 22.50 5.47 33.82
C VAL A 495 22.97 4.96 35.17
N PHE A 496 24.20 4.45 35.22
CA PHE A 496 24.85 4.11 36.48
C PHE A 496 25.72 5.24 37.04
N LEU A 497 25.70 5.38 38.35
CA LEU A 497 26.67 6.11 39.14
C LEU A 497 27.59 5.10 39.86
N SER A 498 28.88 5.42 40.02
CA SER A 498 29.85 4.46 40.59
C SER A 498 31.04 5.13 41.26
N ALA A 499 31.55 4.57 42.36
CA ALA A 499 32.75 5.04 43.05
C ALA A 499 34.07 4.46 42.51
N ARG A 500 34.04 3.58 41.48
CA ARG A 500 35.25 2.99 40.86
C ARG A 500 35.60 3.70 39.55
N ALA A 501 36.88 4.03 39.39
CA ALA A 501 37.46 4.48 38.13
C ALA A 501 38.32 3.35 37.53
N GLY A 502 38.05 2.98 36.29
CA GLY A 502 38.77 1.94 35.54
C GLY A 502 37.92 1.38 34.39
N ASP A 503 38.57 0.99 33.29
CA ASP A 503 37.90 0.53 32.06
C ASP A 503 37.05 -0.74 32.28
N GLU A 504 37.54 -1.70 33.07
CA GLU A 504 36.90 -3.00 33.31
C GLU A 504 35.48 -2.84 33.89
N ALA A 505 35.32 -1.98 34.91
CA ALA A 505 34.02 -1.73 35.54
C ALA A 505 33.05 -0.93 34.65
N ARG A 506 33.55 -0.28 33.59
CA ARG A 506 32.73 0.39 32.57
C ARG A 506 32.29 -0.58 31.48
N ALA A 507 33.14 -1.54 31.10
CA ALA A 507 32.79 -2.64 30.21
C ALA A 507 31.71 -3.52 30.84
N GLU A 508 31.90 -3.98 32.09
CA GLU A 508 30.93 -4.78 32.85
C GLU A 508 29.55 -4.10 32.96
N GLY A 509 29.52 -2.76 33.13
CA GLY A 509 28.30 -1.95 33.12
C GLY A 509 27.55 -1.94 31.78
N LEU A 510 28.29 -1.87 30.66
CA LEU A 510 27.72 -1.85 29.31
C LEU A 510 27.31 -3.26 28.85
N GLU A 511 28.09 -4.29 29.16
CA GLU A 511 27.76 -5.70 28.89
C GLU A 511 26.51 -6.16 29.66
N ALA A 512 26.28 -5.64 30.86
CA ALA A 512 25.04 -5.83 31.61
C ALA A 512 23.81 -5.10 31.00
N GLY A 513 24.00 -4.29 29.95
CA GLY A 513 22.93 -3.60 29.24
C GLY A 513 22.51 -2.24 29.81
N ALA A 514 23.38 -1.55 30.55
CA ALA A 514 23.19 -0.14 30.91
C ALA A 514 23.45 0.77 29.70
N ASN A 515 22.90 1.99 29.71
CA ASN A 515 22.99 2.89 28.56
C ASN A 515 24.16 3.89 28.66
N ASP A 516 24.54 4.32 29.87
CA ASP A 516 25.79 5.06 30.12
C ASP A 516 26.19 4.97 31.62
N TYR A 517 27.36 5.48 31.97
CA TYR A 517 28.01 5.31 33.28
C TYR A 517 28.77 6.57 33.69
N LEU A 518 28.68 6.96 34.96
CA LEU A 518 29.25 8.20 35.50
C LEU A 518 30.01 7.97 36.82
N VAL A 519 31.30 8.32 36.85
CA VAL A 519 32.16 8.13 38.02
C VAL A 519 31.93 9.22 39.07
N LYS A 520 31.69 8.83 40.33
CA LYS A 520 31.69 9.68 41.51
C LYS A 520 33.16 9.99 41.91
N PRO A 521 33.57 11.26 42.10
CA PRO A 521 32.78 12.49 42.02
C PRO A 521 32.64 13.03 40.57
N PHE A 522 31.42 13.40 40.20
CA PHE A 522 31.08 14.01 38.90
C PHE A 522 30.62 15.46 39.06
N THR A 523 30.71 16.24 37.98
CA THR A 523 30.08 17.57 37.89
C THR A 523 28.62 17.47 37.45
N ALA A 524 27.81 18.48 37.81
CA ALA A 524 26.43 18.57 37.33
C ALA A 524 26.33 18.67 35.79
N ARG A 525 27.36 19.23 35.12
CA ARG A 525 27.38 19.38 33.66
C ARG A 525 27.46 18.03 32.95
N GLU A 526 28.25 17.10 33.48
CA GLU A 526 28.38 15.74 32.94
C GLU A 526 27.07 14.96 33.12
N LEU A 527 26.45 15.06 34.31
CA LEU A 527 25.15 14.45 34.58
C LEU A 527 24.05 14.98 33.63
N TYR A 528 23.92 16.30 33.46
CA TYR A 528 22.93 16.87 32.52
C TYR A 528 23.17 16.41 31.07
N ALA A 529 24.42 16.36 30.61
CA ALA A 529 24.74 15.93 29.25
C ALA A 529 24.31 14.46 28.99
N ARG A 530 24.49 13.58 29.98
CA ARG A 530 24.01 12.19 29.94
C ARG A 530 22.48 12.10 29.93
N VAL A 531 21.84 12.79 30.88
CA VAL A 531 20.37 12.81 31.02
C VAL A 531 19.69 13.31 29.73
N ILE A 532 20.17 14.41 29.15
CA ILE A 532 19.61 15.00 27.93
C ILE A 532 19.77 14.04 26.73
N SER A 533 20.96 13.47 26.54
CA SER A 533 21.23 12.55 25.43
C SER A 533 20.31 11.33 25.46
N LEU A 534 20.12 10.72 26.63
CA LEU A 534 19.31 9.51 26.79
C LEU A 534 17.81 9.79 26.67
N LEU A 535 17.33 10.93 27.18
CA LEU A 535 15.93 11.36 27.00
C LEU A 535 15.63 11.70 25.53
N GLN A 536 16.58 12.30 24.80
CA GLN A 536 16.44 12.54 23.36
C GLN A 536 16.40 11.23 22.55
N GLN A 537 17.25 10.26 22.88
CA GLN A 537 17.19 8.92 22.28
C GLN A 537 15.87 8.20 22.60
N ARG A 538 15.41 8.24 23.86
CA ARG A 538 14.12 7.65 24.28
C ARG A 538 12.93 8.28 23.54
N LEU A 539 12.89 9.61 23.44
CA LEU A 539 11.86 10.33 22.68
C LEU A 539 11.89 9.96 21.18
N PHE A 540 13.07 9.85 20.59
CA PHE A 540 13.22 9.50 19.18
C PHE A 540 12.70 8.08 18.90
N SER A 541 13.07 7.08 19.71
CA SER A 541 12.55 5.71 19.56
C SER A 541 11.03 5.65 19.74
N LEU A 542 10.47 6.30 20.77
CA LEU A 542 9.03 6.31 21.01
C LEU A 542 8.23 7.01 19.89
N ASN A 543 8.81 8.04 19.26
CA ASN A 543 8.19 8.68 18.10
C ASN A 543 8.27 7.81 16.84
N LEU A 544 9.39 7.10 16.62
CA LEU A 544 9.56 6.19 15.49
C LEU A 544 8.63 4.98 15.60
N GLU A 545 8.50 4.39 16.80
CA GLU A 545 7.52 3.33 17.09
C GLU A 545 6.09 3.80 16.80
N ARG A 546 5.71 4.99 17.26
CA ARG A 546 4.38 5.58 16.98
C ARG A 546 4.15 5.82 15.48
N GLU A 547 5.12 6.35 14.75
CA GLU A 547 4.97 6.59 13.32
C GLU A 547 4.82 5.27 12.52
N VAL A 548 5.54 4.22 12.92
CA VAL A 548 5.35 2.88 12.35
C VAL A 548 3.95 2.34 12.66
N ASP A 549 3.47 2.49 13.90
CA ASP A 549 2.15 2.01 14.31
C ASP A 549 1.00 2.76 13.61
N GLU A 550 1.11 4.09 13.48
CA GLU A 550 0.16 4.94 12.76
C GLU A 550 0.13 4.62 11.26
N ARG A 551 1.29 4.49 10.61
CA ARG A 551 1.39 4.07 9.20
C ARG A 551 0.83 2.66 8.99
N THR A 552 1.06 1.74 9.92
CA THR A 552 0.55 0.36 9.87
C THR A 552 -0.98 0.34 9.97
N ARG A 553 -1.57 1.03 10.96
CA ARG A 553 -3.03 1.16 11.10
C ARG A 553 -3.67 1.87 9.89
N ALA A 554 -3.02 2.88 9.33
CA ALA A 554 -3.50 3.54 8.11
C ALA A 554 -3.51 2.58 6.90
N LEU A 555 -2.47 1.75 6.75
CA LEU A 555 -2.40 0.71 5.72
C LEU A 555 -3.48 -0.38 5.92
N GLU A 556 -3.70 -0.84 7.15
CA GLU A 556 -4.77 -1.79 7.48
C GLU A 556 -6.16 -1.23 7.15
N LEU A 557 -6.45 0.01 7.53
CA LEU A 557 -7.71 0.67 7.22
C LEU A 557 -7.90 0.83 5.70
N ALA A 558 -6.84 1.17 4.95
CA ALA A 558 -6.87 1.23 3.49
C ALA A 558 -7.11 -0.16 2.85
N LEU A 559 -6.48 -1.22 3.36
CA LEU A 559 -6.69 -2.60 2.91
C LEU A 559 -8.11 -3.10 3.20
N GLN A 560 -8.64 -2.79 4.39
CA GLN A 560 -10.02 -3.08 4.75
C GLN A 560 -11.01 -2.33 3.86
N ALA A 561 -10.76 -1.05 3.56
CA ALA A 561 -11.55 -0.26 2.61
C ALA A 561 -11.51 -0.85 1.20
N LYS A 562 -10.33 -1.22 0.67
CA LYS A 562 -10.15 -1.89 -0.64
C LYS A 562 -10.93 -3.21 -0.71
N SER A 563 -10.88 -4.02 0.34
CA SER A 563 -11.59 -5.31 0.41
C SER A 563 -13.11 -5.14 0.51
N ARG A 564 -13.58 -4.15 1.28
CA ARG A 564 -15.02 -3.80 1.38
C ARG A 564 -15.55 -3.25 0.06
N PHE A 565 -14.79 -2.36 -0.60
CA PHE A 565 -15.08 -1.81 -1.93
C PHE A 565 -15.35 -2.92 -2.95
N LEU A 566 -14.42 -3.85 -3.18
CA LEU A 566 -14.60 -4.92 -4.16
C LEU A 566 -15.77 -5.86 -3.83
N THR A 567 -16.03 -6.09 -2.54
CA THR A 567 -17.19 -6.89 -2.09
C THR A 567 -18.52 -6.20 -2.41
N THR A 568 -18.62 -4.89 -2.14
CA THR A 568 -19.81 -4.08 -2.49
C THR A 568 -20.00 -3.97 -4.01
N VAL A 569 -18.92 -3.70 -4.76
CA VAL A 569 -18.94 -3.61 -6.23
C VAL A 569 -19.38 -4.92 -6.86
N SER A 570 -18.89 -6.07 -6.37
CA SER A 570 -19.34 -7.37 -6.86
C SER A 570 -20.85 -7.56 -6.67
N HIS A 571 -21.41 -7.15 -5.53
CA HIS A 571 -22.84 -7.25 -5.30
C HIS A 571 -23.66 -6.30 -6.20
N GLU A 572 -23.27 -5.02 -6.29
CA GLU A 572 -23.93 -3.99 -7.12
C GLU A 572 -23.88 -4.31 -8.62
N VAL A 573 -22.88 -5.07 -9.10
CA VAL A 573 -22.81 -5.56 -10.48
C VAL A 573 -23.54 -6.90 -10.66
N ARG A 574 -23.48 -7.82 -9.70
CA ARG A 574 -24.11 -9.15 -9.81
C ARG A 574 -25.65 -9.07 -9.86
N THR A 575 -26.27 -8.16 -9.11
CA THR A 575 -27.74 -8.00 -9.08
C THR A 575 -28.35 -7.66 -10.45
N PRO A 576 -27.95 -6.58 -11.15
CA PRO A 576 -28.43 -6.29 -12.51
C PRO A 576 -28.02 -7.37 -13.53
N MET A 577 -26.85 -8.00 -13.38
CA MET A 577 -26.46 -9.12 -14.26
C MET A 577 -27.41 -10.34 -14.16
N ALA A 578 -27.90 -10.66 -12.96
CA ALA A 578 -28.90 -11.72 -12.80
C ALA A 578 -30.23 -11.37 -13.51
N GLY A 579 -30.63 -10.10 -13.50
CA GLY A 579 -31.80 -9.61 -14.24
C GLY A 579 -31.62 -9.69 -15.76
N VAL A 580 -30.44 -9.32 -16.27
CA VAL A 580 -30.07 -9.47 -17.69
C VAL A 580 -30.16 -10.94 -18.12
N ILE A 581 -29.53 -11.85 -17.35
CA ILE A 581 -29.54 -13.29 -17.64
C ILE A 581 -30.96 -13.87 -17.67
N GLY A 582 -31.79 -13.56 -16.67
CA GLY A 582 -33.16 -14.09 -16.61
C GLY A 582 -34.05 -13.61 -17.77
N LEU A 583 -33.92 -12.35 -18.19
CA LEU A 583 -34.66 -11.81 -19.34
C LEU A 583 -34.17 -12.40 -20.68
N VAL A 584 -32.86 -12.60 -20.84
CA VAL A 584 -32.29 -13.25 -22.03
C VAL A 584 -32.72 -14.72 -22.14
N GLU A 585 -32.73 -15.45 -21.02
CA GLU A 585 -33.20 -16.84 -20.96
C GLU A 585 -34.70 -16.94 -21.33
N LEU A 586 -35.54 -15.99 -20.87
CA LEU A 586 -36.94 -15.88 -21.26
C LEU A 586 -37.12 -15.63 -22.77
N ILE A 587 -36.35 -14.71 -23.37
CA ILE A 587 -36.41 -14.44 -24.82
C ILE A 587 -36.01 -15.68 -25.62
N LYS A 588 -34.92 -16.37 -25.23
CA LYS A 588 -34.44 -17.61 -25.86
C LYS A 588 -35.49 -18.72 -25.87
N HIS A 589 -36.36 -18.78 -24.84
CA HIS A 589 -37.44 -19.76 -24.72
C HIS A 589 -38.81 -19.30 -25.26
N THR A 590 -39.01 -18.01 -25.57
CA THR A 590 -40.30 -17.48 -26.06
C THR A 590 -40.29 -17.11 -27.54
N THR A 591 -39.14 -16.79 -28.14
CA THR A 591 -39.07 -16.38 -29.55
C THR A 591 -38.83 -17.54 -30.52
N ALA A 592 -39.63 -17.57 -31.60
CA ALA A 592 -39.54 -18.56 -32.67
C ALA A 592 -38.45 -18.24 -33.73
N GLU A 593 -38.11 -16.96 -33.93
CA GLU A 593 -37.17 -16.49 -34.95
C GLU A 593 -35.70 -16.75 -34.57
N ASP A 594 -34.90 -17.22 -35.54
CA ASP A 594 -33.53 -17.65 -35.30
C ASP A 594 -32.55 -16.49 -35.10
N GLU A 595 -32.73 -15.35 -35.78
CA GLU A 595 -31.86 -14.16 -35.56
C GLU A 595 -32.01 -13.63 -34.14
N THR A 596 -33.24 -13.44 -33.66
CA THR A 596 -33.52 -13.02 -32.28
C THR A 596 -33.00 -14.04 -31.25
N ARG A 597 -33.04 -15.35 -31.55
CA ARG A 597 -32.44 -16.38 -30.70
C ARG A 597 -30.92 -16.30 -30.67
N ASN A 598 -30.26 -16.11 -31.82
CA ASN A 598 -28.81 -15.94 -31.92
C ASN A 598 -28.33 -14.68 -31.16
N MET A 599 -29.08 -13.57 -31.24
CA MET A 599 -28.79 -12.35 -30.48
C MET A 599 -28.96 -12.57 -28.96
N ALA A 600 -29.98 -13.33 -28.54
CA ALA A 600 -30.16 -13.71 -27.15
C ALA A 600 -28.98 -14.58 -26.64
N GLU A 601 -28.54 -15.59 -27.41
CA GLU A 601 -27.39 -16.42 -27.02
C GLU A 601 -26.08 -15.61 -26.94
N ALA A 602 -25.83 -14.67 -27.86
CA ALA A 602 -24.70 -13.77 -27.79
C ALA A 602 -24.72 -12.88 -26.52
N ALA A 603 -25.89 -12.40 -26.10
CA ALA A 603 -26.06 -11.65 -24.86
C ALA A 603 -25.89 -12.52 -23.60
N PHE A 604 -26.32 -13.79 -23.67
CA PHE A 604 -26.21 -14.78 -22.58
C PHE A 604 -24.74 -15.13 -22.26
N GLU A 605 -23.95 -15.46 -23.29
CA GLU A 605 -22.53 -15.79 -23.11
C GLU A 605 -21.70 -14.55 -22.74
N SER A 606 -22.03 -13.37 -23.28
CA SER A 606 -21.45 -12.10 -22.84
C SER A 606 -21.74 -11.82 -21.35
N SER A 607 -22.94 -12.19 -20.88
CA SER A 607 -23.33 -12.05 -19.46
C SER A 607 -22.56 -13.00 -18.55
N LYS A 608 -22.42 -14.28 -18.94
CA LYS A 608 -21.59 -15.27 -18.22
C LYS A 608 -20.13 -14.82 -18.11
N ARG A 609 -19.54 -14.36 -19.22
CA ARG A 609 -18.14 -13.87 -19.24
C ARG A 609 -17.95 -12.71 -18.27
N LEU A 610 -18.90 -11.78 -18.19
CA LEU A 610 -18.85 -10.66 -17.26
C LEU A 610 -18.89 -11.11 -15.78
N LEU A 611 -19.76 -12.07 -15.45
CA LEU A 611 -19.79 -12.68 -14.11
C LEU A 611 -18.50 -13.45 -13.78
N GLN A 612 -17.87 -14.12 -14.74
CA GLN A 612 -16.59 -14.79 -14.51
C GLN A 612 -15.48 -13.77 -14.21
N ILE A 613 -15.33 -12.72 -15.02
CA ILE A 613 -14.37 -11.61 -14.79
C ILE A 613 -14.53 -11.03 -13.38
N LEU A 614 -15.77 -10.83 -12.94
CA LEU A 614 -16.11 -10.31 -11.61
C LEU A 614 -15.70 -11.25 -10.46
N ASN A 615 -15.86 -12.56 -10.65
CA ASN A 615 -15.48 -13.57 -9.66
C ASN A 615 -13.95 -13.73 -9.59
N ASP A 616 -13.26 -13.82 -10.73
CA ASP A 616 -11.80 -13.83 -10.82
C ASP A 616 -11.19 -12.66 -10.03
N LEU A 617 -11.71 -11.44 -10.25
CA LEU A 617 -11.24 -10.22 -9.58
C LEU A 617 -11.49 -10.21 -8.06
N LEU A 618 -12.62 -10.75 -7.61
CA LEU A 618 -12.89 -10.93 -6.18
C LEU A 618 -11.88 -11.87 -5.54
N GLU A 619 -11.57 -13.00 -6.18
CA GLU A 619 -10.70 -14.01 -5.61
C GLU A 619 -9.24 -13.58 -5.62
N ALA A 620 -8.75 -12.97 -6.71
CA ALA A 620 -7.44 -12.33 -6.76
C ALA A 620 -7.26 -11.30 -5.62
N SER A 621 -8.30 -10.51 -5.28
CA SER A 621 -8.22 -9.58 -4.15
C SER A 621 -8.35 -10.26 -2.78
N LYS A 622 -9.01 -11.41 -2.65
CA LYS A 622 -9.06 -12.17 -1.37
C LYS A 622 -7.72 -12.84 -1.09
N LEU A 623 -7.05 -13.35 -2.13
CA LEU A 623 -5.69 -13.88 -2.09
C LEU A 623 -4.69 -12.78 -1.68
N GLN A 624 -4.69 -11.62 -2.37
CA GLN A 624 -3.85 -10.47 -2.00
C GLN A 624 -4.08 -9.94 -0.57
N ALA A 625 -5.25 -10.21 0.03
CA ALA A 625 -5.58 -9.79 1.39
C ALA A 625 -5.38 -10.91 2.44
N ALA A 626 -4.81 -12.07 2.06
CA ALA A 626 -4.66 -13.27 2.89
C ALA A 626 -5.99 -13.71 3.57
N ARG A 627 -7.14 -13.42 2.95
CA ARG A 627 -8.48 -13.59 3.53
C ARG A 627 -9.17 -14.91 3.15
N ILE A 628 -8.41 -15.89 2.67
CA ILE A 628 -8.93 -17.23 2.33
C ILE A 628 -8.49 -18.22 3.41
N THR A 629 -9.44 -18.70 4.18
CA THR A 629 -9.29 -19.89 5.02
C THR A 629 -9.45 -21.15 4.17
N LEU A 630 -8.54 -22.11 4.30
CA LEU A 630 -8.66 -23.43 3.67
C LEU A 630 -9.64 -24.31 4.48
N GLU A 631 -10.54 -25.01 3.80
CA GLU A 631 -11.48 -25.94 4.42
C GLU A 631 -11.04 -27.39 4.24
N MET A 632 -10.27 -27.92 5.19
CA MET A 632 -9.82 -29.31 5.20
C MET A 632 -11.00 -30.28 5.35
N ARG A 633 -11.23 -31.11 4.33
CA ARG A 633 -12.31 -32.11 4.27
C ARG A 633 -11.77 -33.42 3.69
N ASN A 634 -12.35 -34.55 4.12
CA ASN A 634 -12.09 -35.85 3.46
C ASN A 634 -12.86 -35.93 2.14
N PHE A 635 -12.17 -36.14 1.01
CA PHE A 635 -12.78 -36.35 -0.30
C PHE A 635 -12.04 -37.42 -1.11
N ALA A 636 -12.67 -37.95 -2.16
CA ALA A 636 -12.10 -38.97 -3.04
C ALA A 636 -11.67 -38.35 -4.39
N MET A 637 -10.41 -38.55 -4.77
CA MET A 637 -9.85 -37.94 -5.99
C MET A 637 -10.50 -38.48 -7.28
N ARG A 638 -10.85 -39.78 -7.32
CA ARG A 638 -11.42 -40.43 -8.51
C ARG A 638 -12.84 -39.92 -8.86
N PRO A 639 -13.80 -39.79 -7.93
CA PRO A 639 -15.06 -39.10 -8.16
C PRO A 639 -14.89 -37.64 -8.58
N LEU A 640 -13.98 -36.88 -7.95
CA LEU A 640 -13.72 -35.48 -8.31
C LEU A 640 -13.29 -35.35 -9.79
N LEU A 641 -12.30 -36.12 -10.25
CA LEU A 641 -11.88 -36.07 -11.65
C LEU A 641 -12.99 -36.50 -12.62
N ALA A 642 -13.79 -37.51 -12.26
CA ALA A 642 -14.90 -37.97 -13.09
C ALA A 642 -16.00 -36.90 -13.26
N GLU A 643 -16.31 -36.16 -12.19
CA GLU A 643 -17.28 -35.06 -12.21
C GLU A 643 -16.77 -33.86 -13.03
N LEU A 644 -15.50 -33.49 -12.86
CA LEU A 644 -14.83 -32.46 -13.65
C LEU A 644 -14.88 -32.76 -15.16
N VAL A 645 -14.70 -34.02 -15.55
CA VAL A 645 -14.86 -34.45 -16.95
C VAL A 645 -16.30 -34.27 -17.43
N GLN A 646 -17.33 -34.63 -16.65
CA GLN A 646 -18.72 -34.42 -17.08
C GLN A 646 -19.10 -32.94 -17.20
N LEU A 647 -18.56 -32.07 -16.33
CA LEU A 647 -18.77 -30.61 -16.38
C LEU A 647 -18.26 -29.98 -17.68
N VAL A 648 -17.11 -30.45 -18.17
CA VAL A 648 -16.40 -29.88 -19.34
C VAL A 648 -16.77 -30.59 -20.65
N LYS A 649 -17.32 -31.81 -20.57
CA LYS A 649 -17.72 -32.65 -21.70
C LYS A 649 -18.55 -31.96 -22.80
N PRO A 650 -19.54 -31.09 -22.54
CA PRO A 650 -20.32 -30.46 -23.61
C PRO A 650 -19.48 -29.62 -24.57
N GLU A 651 -18.45 -28.93 -24.08
CA GLU A 651 -17.55 -28.12 -24.93
C GLU A 651 -16.51 -28.99 -25.66
N VAL A 652 -16.08 -30.09 -25.04
CA VAL A 652 -15.26 -31.14 -25.67
C VAL A 652 -16.00 -31.77 -26.84
N GLU A 653 -17.27 -32.14 -26.67
CA GLU A 653 -18.10 -32.75 -27.71
C GLU A 653 -18.39 -31.78 -28.87
N LYS A 654 -18.66 -30.50 -28.59
CA LYS A 654 -18.79 -29.45 -29.64
C LYS A 654 -17.54 -29.36 -30.53
N LYS A 655 -16.34 -29.43 -29.94
CA LYS A 655 -15.05 -29.41 -30.67
C LYS A 655 -14.62 -30.79 -31.21
N GLN A 656 -15.40 -31.85 -31.01
CA GLN A 656 -15.05 -33.24 -31.36
C GLN A 656 -13.72 -33.73 -30.73
N LEU A 657 -13.35 -33.16 -29.57
CA LEU A 657 -12.16 -33.56 -28.81
C LEU A 657 -12.42 -34.87 -28.05
N LYS A 658 -11.34 -35.52 -27.61
CA LYS A 658 -11.40 -36.56 -26.59
C LYS A 658 -11.03 -35.99 -25.22
N ILE A 659 -11.65 -36.51 -24.17
CA ILE A 659 -11.27 -36.23 -22.79
C ILE A 659 -11.25 -37.52 -21.97
N ASP A 660 -10.13 -37.77 -21.30
CA ASP A 660 -9.92 -38.92 -20.40
C ASP A 660 -9.27 -38.47 -19.09
N PHE A 661 -9.39 -39.29 -18.04
CA PHE A 661 -8.72 -39.05 -16.77
C PHE A 661 -8.02 -40.31 -16.23
N LEU A 662 -6.86 -40.10 -15.61
CA LEU A 662 -6.06 -41.11 -14.95
C LEU A 662 -5.94 -40.79 -13.45
N VAL A 663 -6.04 -41.81 -12.62
CA VAL A 663 -5.69 -41.75 -11.19
C VAL A 663 -4.83 -42.97 -10.93
N ALA A 664 -3.58 -42.74 -10.53
CA ALA A 664 -2.60 -43.80 -10.30
C ALA A 664 -3.09 -44.75 -9.17
N PRO A 665 -2.91 -46.08 -9.31
CA PRO A 665 -3.48 -47.07 -8.38
C PRO A 665 -2.86 -47.04 -6.98
N GLU A 666 -1.77 -46.30 -6.78
CA GLU A 666 -1.08 -46.10 -5.50
C GLU A 666 -1.72 -45.01 -4.61
N LEU A 667 -2.66 -44.20 -5.14
CA LEU A 667 -3.37 -43.21 -4.33
C LEU A 667 -4.39 -43.87 -3.38
N PRO A 668 -4.53 -43.38 -2.14
CA PRO A 668 -5.60 -43.82 -1.24
C PRO A 668 -6.99 -43.42 -1.79
N GLU A 669 -8.02 -44.17 -1.38
CA GLU A 669 -9.40 -43.93 -1.80
C GLU A 669 -9.94 -42.55 -1.36
N MET A 670 -9.47 -42.07 -0.21
CA MET A 670 -9.81 -40.77 0.40
C MET A 670 -8.53 -40.00 0.76
N VAL A 671 -8.56 -38.68 0.57
CA VAL A 671 -7.54 -37.73 1.04
C VAL A 671 -8.20 -36.59 1.82
N CYS A 672 -7.46 -35.99 2.76
CA CYS A 672 -7.90 -34.81 3.49
C CYS A 672 -7.27 -33.54 2.92
N GLY A 673 -8.10 -32.58 2.48
CA GLY A 673 -7.67 -31.32 1.88
C GLY A 673 -8.84 -30.43 1.48
N ASP A 674 -8.56 -29.26 0.90
CA ASP A 674 -9.60 -28.36 0.40
C ASP A 674 -10.06 -28.78 -1.02
N GLU A 675 -11.09 -29.63 -1.07
CA GLU A 675 -11.69 -30.11 -2.32
C GLU A 675 -12.12 -28.95 -3.23
N LEU A 676 -12.64 -27.86 -2.67
CA LEU A 676 -13.16 -26.73 -3.42
C LEU A 676 -12.03 -26.01 -4.18
N ARG A 677 -10.85 -25.85 -3.58
CA ARG A 677 -9.68 -25.27 -4.26
C ARG A 677 -9.04 -26.20 -5.26
N VAL A 678 -8.95 -27.50 -4.98
CA VAL A 678 -8.49 -28.50 -5.98
C VAL A 678 -9.39 -28.49 -7.22
N ARG A 679 -10.71 -28.55 -7.01
CA ARG A 679 -11.75 -28.46 -8.03
C ARG A 679 -11.62 -27.18 -8.87
N GLN A 680 -11.40 -26.04 -8.22
CA GLN A 680 -11.22 -24.74 -8.86
C GLN A 680 -9.95 -24.68 -9.74
N ILE A 681 -8.81 -25.13 -9.21
CA ILE A 681 -7.54 -25.19 -9.96
C ILE A 681 -7.71 -26.06 -11.22
N LEU A 682 -8.28 -27.25 -11.06
CA LEU A 682 -8.47 -28.19 -12.17
C LEU A 682 -9.47 -27.70 -13.23
N LEU A 683 -10.58 -27.05 -12.83
CA LEU A 683 -11.51 -26.43 -13.78
C LEU A 683 -10.82 -25.34 -14.62
N ASN A 684 -10.04 -24.46 -14.00
CA ASN A 684 -9.31 -23.41 -14.72
C ASN A 684 -8.31 -23.99 -15.74
N LEU A 685 -7.58 -25.05 -15.38
CA LEU A 685 -6.67 -25.72 -16.30
C LEU A 685 -7.42 -26.46 -17.43
N LEU A 686 -8.54 -27.11 -17.13
CA LEU A 686 -9.39 -27.81 -18.11
C LEU A 686 -10.05 -26.87 -19.12
N PHE A 687 -10.61 -25.74 -18.67
CA PHE A 687 -11.20 -24.76 -19.57
C PHE A 687 -10.13 -24.15 -20.49
N ASN A 688 -8.89 -23.94 -20.01
CA ASN A 688 -7.78 -23.55 -20.87
C ASN A 688 -7.41 -24.64 -21.90
N ALA A 689 -7.35 -25.91 -21.49
CA ALA A 689 -7.09 -27.03 -22.41
C ALA A 689 -8.13 -27.11 -23.54
N VAL A 690 -9.42 -27.11 -23.22
CA VAL A 690 -10.51 -27.13 -24.24
C VAL A 690 -10.47 -25.89 -25.13
N LYS A 691 -10.16 -24.73 -24.55
CA LYS A 691 -10.08 -23.46 -25.26
C LYS A 691 -9.00 -23.45 -26.34
N PHE A 692 -7.79 -23.91 -26.01
CA PHE A 692 -6.60 -23.83 -26.87
C PHE A 692 -6.29 -25.12 -27.67
N THR A 693 -7.10 -26.18 -27.51
CA THR A 693 -7.10 -27.34 -28.41
C THR A 693 -8.30 -27.27 -29.36
N ASP A 694 -8.03 -27.30 -30.67
CA ASP A 694 -9.09 -27.32 -31.72
C ASP A 694 -9.27 -28.70 -32.37
N SER A 695 -8.33 -29.62 -32.18
CA SER A 695 -8.49 -31.05 -32.48
C SER A 695 -7.53 -31.89 -31.63
N GLY A 696 -7.89 -33.14 -31.33
CA GLY A 696 -7.06 -34.08 -30.58
C GLY A 696 -7.64 -34.50 -29.23
N GLU A 697 -6.81 -34.54 -28.19
CA GLU A 697 -7.18 -35.09 -26.87
C GLU A 697 -6.71 -34.23 -25.69
N ILE A 698 -7.45 -34.35 -24.58
CA ILE A 698 -7.16 -33.73 -23.29
C ILE A 698 -7.13 -34.84 -22.24
N ARG A 699 -6.12 -34.84 -21.37
CA ARG A 699 -5.93 -35.86 -20.33
C ARG A 699 -5.69 -35.21 -18.97
N ILE A 700 -6.49 -35.57 -17.98
CA ILE A 700 -6.22 -35.26 -16.57
C ILE A 700 -5.44 -36.42 -15.95
N ALA A 701 -4.46 -36.17 -15.09
CA ALA A 701 -3.83 -37.21 -14.28
C ALA A 701 -3.66 -36.79 -12.81
N ALA A 702 -3.82 -37.74 -11.90
CA ALA A 702 -3.44 -37.62 -10.50
C ALA A 702 -2.44 -38.74 -10.13
N GLU A 703 -1.26 -38.34 -9.67
CA GLU A 703 -0.09 -39.19 -9.42
C GLU A 703 0.46 -38.93 -8.01
N LEU A 704 1.04 -39.96 -7.36
CA LEU A 704 1.67 -39.83 -6.05
C LEU A 704 3.16 -39.50 -6.22
N VAL A 705 3.63 -38.40 -5.62
CA VAL A 705 5.04 -37.96 -5.67
C VAL A 705 5.82 -38.48 -4.46
N SER A 706 5.28 -38.28 -3.26
CA SER A 706 5.82 -38.80 -2.01
C SER A 706 4.72 -38.96 -0.96
N TRP A 707 4.99 -39.79 0.06
CA TRP A 707 4.13 -39.98 1.22
C TRP A 707 5.02 -40.12 2.45
N GLU A 708 5.09 -39.05 3.24
CA GLU A 708 6.01 -38.88 4.37
C GLU A 708 5.26 -38.22 5.53
N ASP A 709 5.48 -38.67 6.77
CA ASP A 709 4.89 -38.13 8.00
C ASP A 709 3.36 -37.88 7.98
N GLY A 710 2.61 -38.74 7.27
CA GLY A 710 1.14 -38.63 7.12
C GLY A 710 0.67 -37.59 6.09
N ILE A 711 1.61 -36.97 5.37
CA ILE A 711 1.36 -36.03 4.27
C ILE A 711 1.62 -36.75 2.94
N LEU A 712 0.63 -36.73 2.05
CA LEU A 712 0.71 -37.24 0.68
C LEU A 712 0.90 -36.06 -0.28
N ARG A 713 2.04 -36.00 -0.97
CA ARG A 713 2.26 -35.03 -2.04
C ARG A 713 1.73 -35.62 -3.35
N LEU A 714 0.63 -35.07 -3.86
CA LEU A 714 0.04 -35.49 -5.12
C LEU A 714 0.37 -34.51 -6.24
N LYS A 715 0.75 -35.02 -7.40
CA LYS A 715 0.87 -34.26 -8.65
C LYS A 715 -0.43 -34.40 -9.42
N LEU A 716 -1.10 -33.28 -9.63
CA LEU A 716 -2.29 -33.17 -10.46
C LEU A 716 -1.88 -32.47 -11.77
N SER A 717 -2.23 -33.02 -12.92
CA SER A 717 -1.89 -32.44 -14.22
C SER A 717 -3.05 -32.46 -15.21
N VAL A 718 -3.03 -31.49 -16.12
CA VAL A 718 -3.91 -31.40 -17.29
C VAL A 718 -3.03 -31.23 -18.52
N ALA A 719 -3.05 -32.24 -19.38
CA ALA A 719 -2.36 -32.26 -20.66
C ALA A 719 -3.34 -32.04 -21.82
N ASP A 720 -2.89 -31.29 -22.82
CA ASP A 720 -3.61 -30.96 -24.03
C ASP A 720 -2.74 -31.22 -25.28
N THR A 721 -3.37 -31.41 -26.44
CA THR A 721 -2.68 -31.50 -27.75
C THR A 721 -2.93 -30.26 -28.61
N GLY A 722 -3.03 -29.08 -27.99
CA GLY A 722 -3.34 -27.80 -28.64
C GLY A 722 -2.15 -27.10 -29.26
N ILE A 723 -2.26 -25.77 -29.40
CA ILE A 723 -1.27 -24.91 -30.07
C ILE A 723 0.13 -24.90 -29.39
N GLY A 724 0.23 -25.29 -28.13
CA GLY A 724 1.46 -25.16 -27.33
C GLY A 724 1.86 -23.70 -27.06
N ILE A 725 2.96 -23.50 -26.33
CA ILE A 725 3.36 -22.19 -25.79
C ILE A 725 4.89 -22.04 -25.90
N SER A 726 5.39 -20.86 -26.28
CA SER A 726 6.84 -20.63 -26.42
C SER A 726 7.57 -20.50 -25.08
N GLU A 727 8.89 -20.76 -25.05
CA GLU A 727 9.70 -20.61 -23.82
C GLU A 727 9.68 -19.18 -23.23
N GLU A 728 9.48 -18.17 -24.05
CA GLU A 728 9.38 -16.77 -23.62
C GLU A 728 8.04 -16.51 -22.93
N GLN A 729 6.94 -16.99 -23.51
CA GLN A 729 5.61 -16.92 -22.93
C GLN A 729 5.50 -17.77 -21.65
N GLN A 730 6.13 -18.94 -21.61
CA GLN A 730 6.13 -19.83 -20.43
C GLN A 730 6.69 -19.15 -19.17
N LYS A 731 7.64 -18.21 -19.32
CA LYS A 731 8.22 -17.42 -18.21
C LYS A 731 7.27 -16.36 -17.63
N GLN A 732 6.13 -16.10 -18.29
CA GLN A 732 5.18 -15.05 -17.91
C GLN A 732 3.76 -15.56 -17.62
N LEU A 733 3.42 -16.81 -17.95
CA LEU A 733 2.05 -17.39 -17.84
C LEU A 733 1.36 -17.26 -16.48
N PHE A 734 2.11 -17.21 -15.38
CA PHE A 734 1.56 -17.12 -14.01
C PHE A 734 1.56 -15.68 -13.47
N GLN A 735 1.98 -14.68 -14.26
CA GLN A 735 1.88 -13.28 -13.88
C GLN A 735 0.45 -12.76 -14.12
N PRO A 736 -0.16 -12.02 -13.17
CA PRO A 736 -1.51 -11.48 -13.34
C PRO A 736 -1.64 -10.62 -14.60
N PHE A 737 -2.75 -10.81 -15.32
CA PHE A 737 -3.14 -10.06 -16.54
C PHE A 737 -2.27 -10.29 -17.78
N VAL A 738 -1.32 -11.22 -17.77
CA VAL A 738 -0.58 -11.58 -19.00
C VAL A 738 -1.46 -12.44 -19.91
N GLN A 739 -1.57 -12.03 -21.18
CA GLN A 739 -2.17 -12.81 -22.26
C GLN A 739 -1.10 -13.13 -23.32
N ALA A 740 -1.14 -14.34 -23.88
CA ALA A 740 -0.20 -14.76 -24.92
C ALA A 740 -0.60 -14.19 -26.30
N ASN A 741 -0.01 -13.06 -26.70
CA ASN A 741 -0.08 -12.40 -28.02
C ASN A 741 -1.45 -11.85 -28.47
N ASP A 742 -1.42 -10.67 -29.10
CA ASP A 742 -2.58 -9.95 -29.68
C ASP A 742 -3.37 -10.74 -30.73
N SER A 743 -2.78 -11.78 -31.34
CA SER A 743 -3.44 -12.65 -32.31
C SER A 743 -4.33 -13.70 -31.64
N ILE A 744 -3.91 -14.29 -30.52
CA ILE A 744 -4.67 -15.31 -29.79
C ILE A 744 -5.70 -14.63 -28.87
N ALA A 745 -5.35 -13.48 -28.29
CA ALA A 745 -6.26 -12.65 -27.51
C ALA A 745 -7.55 -12.31 -28.29
N ARG A 746 -7.43 -11.95 -29.57
CA ARG A 746 -8.56 -11.63 -30.46
C ARG A 746 -9.48 -12.81 -30.77
N ASN A 747 -8.95 -14.03 -30.87
CA ASN A 747 -9.74 -15.21 -31.22
C ASN A 747 -10.35 -15.92 -30.00
N TYR A 748 -9.66 -15.94 -28.85
CA TYR A 748 -10.04 -16.78 -27.71
C TYR A 748 -10.33 -16.03 -26.39
N GLY A 749 -9.85 -14.79 -26.19
CA GLY A 749 -10.20 -13.83 -25.11
C GLY A 749 -10.32 -14.32 -23.64
N GLY A 750 -9.57 -13.76 -22.69
CA GLY A 750 -9.75 -14.10 -21.26
C GLY A 750 -8.95 -13.23 -20.30
N THR A 751 -9.33 -13.24 -19.01
CA THR A 751 -8.87 -12.29 -17.97
C THR A 751 -7.36 -12.18 -17.77
N GLY A 752 -6.58 -13.21 -18.13
CA GLY A 752 -5.19 -13.34 -17.68
C GLY A 752 -5.06 -13.54 -16.16
N LEU A 753 -6.16 -13.84 -15.46
CA LEU A 753 -6.19 -14.04 -14.01
C LEU A 753 -6.26 -15.50 -13.60
N GLY A 754 -6.90 -16.37 -14.39
CA GLY A 754 -7.11 -17.77 -14.02
C GLY A 754 -5.83 -18.53 -13.64
N LEU A 755 -4.74 -18.35 -14.38
CA LEU A 755 -3.46 -19.00 -14.07
C LEU A 755 -2.75 -18.39 -12.85
N SER A 756 -2.79 -17.06 -12.66
CA SER A 756 -2.26 -16.46 -11.43
C SER A 756 -3.07 -16.86 -10.20
N ILE A 757 -4.40 -16.96 -10.30
CA ILE A 757 -5.26 -17.47 -9.23
C ILE A 757 -4.93 -18.94 -8.93
N CYS A 758 -4.68 -19.77 -9.94
CA CYS A 758 -4.21 -21.15 -9.73
C CYS A 758 -2.86 -21.21 -9.00
N ARG A 759 -1.89 -20.36 -9.36
CA ARG A 759 -0.61 -20.27 -8.63
C ARG A 759 -0.85 -19.86 -7.17
N ASP A 760 -1.53 -18.73 -6.96
CA ASP A 760 -1.71 -18.15 -5.63
C ASP A 760 -2.52 -19.11 -4.70
N LEU A 761 -3.45 -19.90 -5.25
CA LEU A 761 -4.13 -20.98 -4.52
C LEU A 761 -3.21 -22.17 -4.22
N VAL A 762 -2.38 -22.59 -5.16
CA VAL A 762 -1.42 -23.69 -4.96
C VAL A 762 -0.36 -23.31 -3.93
N GLU A 763 0.14 -22.07 -3.96
CA GLU A 763 1.06 -21.51 -2.96
C GLU A 763 0.40 -21.42 -1.57
N LEU A 764 -0.85 -20.94 -1.48
CA LEU A 764 -1.65 -20.93 -0.25
C LEU A 764 -1.82 -22.34 0.35
N MET A 765 -1.94 -23.36 -0.51
CA MET A 765 -2.02 -24.77 -0.10
C MET A 765 -0.64 -25.42 0.17
N GLY A 766 0.46 -24.67 0.12
CA GLY A 766 1.82 -25.19 0.38
C GLY A 766 2.40 -26.04 -0.76
N GLY A 767 1.87 -25.89 -1.97
CA GLY A 767 2.26 -26.62 -3.17
C GLY A 767 3.17 -25.83 -4.12
N GLN A 768 3.34 -26.37 -5.34
CA GLN A 768 4.03 -25.72 -6.47
C GLN A 768 3.23 -25.93 -7.77
N ILE A 769 3.25 -24.94 -8.67
CA ILE A 769 2.60 -25.02 -9.99
C ILE A 769 3.63 -24.84 -11.11
N GLY A 770 3.39 -25.45 -12.26
CA GLY A 770 4.22 -25.29 -13.43
C GLY A 770 3.54 -25.71 -14.73
N VAL A 771 4.31 -25.62 -15.81
CA VAL A 771 3.89 -26.00 -17.15
C VAL A 771 5.09 -26.58 -17.91
N THR A 772 4.81 -27.55 -18.76
CA THR A 772 5.73 -28.05 -19.78
C THR A 772 4.98 -28.00 -21.11
N SER A 773 5.44 -27.18 -22.06
CA SER A 773 4.73 -26.98 -23.34
C SER A 773 5.69 -26.90 -24.52
N VAL A 774 5.24 -27.35 -25.68
CA VAL A 774 5.98 -27.29 -26.95
C VAL A 774 5.02 -26.82 -28.05
N VAL A 775 5.40 -25.78 -28.77
CA VAL A 775 4.61 -25.20 -29.88
C VAL A 775 4.24 -26.28 -30.91
N ASP A 776 2.98 -26.24 -31.37
CA ASP A 776 2.35 -27.21 -32.28
C ASP A 776 2.32 -28.66 -31.76
N ARG A 777 2.47 -28.88 -30.44
CA ARG A 777 2.36 -30.19 -29.77
C ARG A 777 1.54 -30.19 -28.49
N GLY A 778 0.99 -29.05 -28.08
CA GLY A 778 0.20 -28.89 -26.87
C GLY A 778 1.01 -28.64 -25.60
N SER A 779 0.31 -28.58 -24.47
CA SER A 779 0.84 -28.23 -23.15
C SER A 779 0.48 -29.26 -22.08
N THR A 780 1.28 -29.31 -21.02
CA THR A 780 0.95 -30.02 -19.78
C THR A 780 1.13 -29.05 -18.62
N PHE A 781 0.01 -28.57 -18.08
CA PHE A 781 0.00 -27.82 -16.82
C PHE A 781 -0.05 -28.80 -15.65
N TRP A 782 0.65 -28.50 -14.57
CA TRP A 782 0.69 -29.37 -13.40
C TRP A 782 0.79 -28.56 -12.10
N CYS A 783 0.25 -29.12 -11.03
CA CYS A 783 0.48 -28.64 -9.66
C CYS A 783 0.81 -29.83 -8.75
N GLU A 784 1.70 -29.60 -7.80
CA GLU A 784 2.05 -30.55 -6.74
C GLU A 784 1.53 -29.99 -5.42
N LEU A 785 0.59 -30.71 -4.80
CA LEU A 785 -0.16 -30.27 -3.62
C LEU A 785 0.02 -31.26 -2.46
N PRO A 786 0.24 -30.78 -1.22
CA PRO A 786 0.20 -31.63 -0.05
C PRO A 786 -1.26 -31.89 0.38
N PHE A 787 -1.55 -33.15 0.68
CA PHE A 787 -2.79 -33.61 1.30
C PHE A 787 -2.46 -34.35 2.59
N GLN A 788 -3.38 -34.37 3.55
CA GLN A 788 -3.27 -35.22 4.73
C GLN A 788 -3.91 -36.59 4.45
N GLU A 789 -3.44 -37.62 5.14
CA GLU A 789 -4.16 -38.90 5.18
C GLU A 789 -5.58 -38.69 5.73
N ALA A 790 -6.58 -39.35 5.14
CA ALA A 790 -7.97 -39.13 5.49
C ALA A 790 -8.27 -39.60 6.93
N VAL A 791 -8.63 -38.67 7.81
CA VAL A 791 -8.95 -38.98 9.21
C VAL A 791 -10.18 -39.91 9.23
N PRO A 792 -10.09 -41.13 9.80
CA PRO A 792 -11.24 -42.04 9.83
C PRO A 792 -12.39 -41.40 10.61
N ALA A 793 -13.59 -41.42 10.02
CA ALA A 793 -14.77 -40.83 10.66
C ALA A 793 -15.06 -41.54 11.99
N THR A 794 -14.99 -40.79 13.08
CA THR A 794 -15.46 -41.25 14.40
C THR A 794 -16.97 -41.46 14.34
N VAL A 795 -17.38 -42.72 14.51
CA VAL A 795 -18.77 -43.21 14.49
C VAL A 795 -19.54 -42.79 15.75
#